data_AF-A0A167ZTQ3-F1
#
_entry.id   AF-A0A167ZTQ3-F1
#
_cell.length_a   1.000
_cell.length_b   1.000
_cell.length_c   1.000
_cell.angle_alpha   90.00
_cell.angle_beta   90.00
_cell.angle_gamma   90.00
#
_symmetry.space_group_name_H-M   'P 1'
#
loop_
_entity.id
_entity.type
_entity.pdbx_description
1 polymer ?
#
loop_
_entity_poly.entity_id
_entity_poly.type
_entity_poly.pdbx_seq_one_letter_code
_entity_poly.pdbx_strand_id
1 'polypeptide(L)'
;MQRHFPSSSSPVENLLSDISPLSPSSSSSSSSPPPALAEASTPSVRSSSSSTGTGTGAGSTNSNNNNNSSSSNKITATADDNDSRSGEQDLLLPRIGDQGGSEGKLGVIDFTDSTKKKKKQEDEHRKKHVCDSGDDKDTKDGAKAGTADIPRSRSSSARDVHAHQQENSYNTRADRRCSMDTTPLNQAVRFPSQLPDIDLKSSSDMEKVRRRRFRSTYAAPLLTCVVAAIGLIALFGIVHSYMTRQLDPTGCKTPRMLPTYVRLDGFDTEHTRFSRKYSLYLYRERGVDHYDEDDLGLKGVPVLFLPGNAGSYRQGRSLASEASIYFRDVLQHDQEKLQAGVRGLDFFLADFNEDMAAFHGQTLLDQAEYINDALAYILSLYQDSRRSGRDATLPDPSSVILLGHSMGGVVARAVLTMSNYQSNTVNTIITMSTPHALPPVSFDADLVATYKQINDYWRESYLQKWANNNPLWHVTLISIAGGSGDSVVPSDYTSLASLVPETHGFTVFTTTMPNVWTGVDHLSIAWCDAFRKSVIQALYDVVDVRRLSQTKPRAERMSVFRKRFLTGLEDNAEVSISQRMPSTLLTLDDDKKPLLKANERLVIRNFGQERQFKAHLLPVPEADETGRKFTLLTDQVLDGPGGHGKAEVLFCTAFPLKKGASVSQLTYTIDLSQGNAAATRLACKGATDDVISLPASTRSSKYPFDDVPPFSYLQYNLEDLSEFQFVAVVERIDRPSPGWLVAEFSNNTDSVIAANVGLGHLLSRGLHFELPASRPLVTEIKIPSLRSSLLAYKLSIVQNSCSEESELFTPMIRQYLSDPYESKYFVNVKSVDVNLHGTAPYMPPHLKGGAPVSGVSFQIWSDPSCATPVKVDLEIDVLGSMGKLTMGYRTIFAAFMILTLALILRKQFQVYDKTGVFISFLESVDLTLRSSLPFFLLALTLLSTSFSSPSYSVLVESPTAWLANSTQAAANIDYDKNDMLLGSPDSFFWFLIPLFGVISVGVCVVSNYLVIAVTEVLCAVWSVWVNRRGYVKHDEARPDTPTVTSTSRSRIVNAIALLLFTATVIPYPTAYGVACVVQLITCVQALYHFKETVRVSPLHFLKPCVNID
;
A
#
# COMPACT_ATOMS: atom_id res chain seq x y z
N MET A 1 -8.29 -49.22 -11.52
CA MET A 1 -8.43 -50.61 -11.02
C MET A 1 -9.09 -50.61 -9.65
N GLN A 2 -9.37 -51.77 -9.05
CA GLN A 2 -10.19 -51.91 -7.84
C GLN A 2 -9.38 -52.11 -6.55
N ARG A 3 -9.88 -51.58 -5.42
CA ARG A 3 -9.75 -52.11 -4.04
C ARG A 3 -8.31 -52.12 -3.42
N HIS A 4 -8.08 -52.31 -2.11
CA HIS A 4 -8.95 -52.67 -0.96
C HIS A 4 -8.58 -51.90 0.36
N PHE A 5 -9.52 -51.94 1.32
CA PHE A 5 -9.44 -51.60 2.77
C PHE A 5 -8.49 -52.56 3.56
N PRO A 6 -8.19 -52.41 4.89
CA PRO A 6 -9.06 -51.84 5.95
C PRO A 6 -8.45 -51.05 7.13
N SER A 7 -9.34 -50.61 8.02
CA SER A 7 -9.14 -50.01 9.34
C SER A 7 -9.21 -51.05 10.49
N SER A 8 -8.61 -50.75 11.64
CA SER A 8 -8.95 -51.39 12.93
C SER A 8 -8.62 -50.51 14.13
N SER A 9 -9.44 -50.55 15.19
CA SER A 9 -9.33 -49.70 16.38
C SER A 9 -9.44 -50.49 17.69
N SER A 10 -8.56 -50.23 18.66
CA SER A 10 -8.77 -50.53 20.09
C SER A 10 -7.79 -49.73 20.98
N PRO A 11 -8.15 -49.38 22.23
CA PRO A 11 -7.34 -48.52 23.11
C PRO A 11 -6.51 -49.30 24.14
N VAL A 12 -5.51 -48.63 24.73
CA VAL A 12 -4.87 -49.00 26.02
C VAL A 12 -4.68 -47.71 26.83
N GLU A 13 -4.86 -47.80 28.14
CA GLU A 13 -4.87 -46.65 29.07
C GLU A 13 -3.49 -46.33 29.70
N ASN A 14 -3.41 -45.14 30.31
CA ASN A 14 -2.61 -44.80 31.49
C ASN A 14 -1.10 -45.12 31.50
N LEU A 15 -0.29 -44.04 31.43
CA LEU A 15 0.59 -43.69 32.55
C LEU A 15 1.00 -42.20 32.48
N LEU A 16 0.70 -41.45 33.55
CA LEU A 16 1.09 -40.06 33.77
C LEU A 16 1.85 -39.98 35.10
N SER A 17 3.03 -39.36 35.10
CA SER A 17 3.70 -38.87 36.31
C SER A 17 4.77 -37.82 35.96
N ASP A 18 4.51 -36.59 36.39
CA ASP A 18 5.45 -35.60 36.92
C ASP A 18 6.75 -35.24 36.16
N ILE A 19 6.91 -33.95 35.83
CA ILE A 19 7.70 -32.99 36.63
C ILE A 19 7.54 -31.57 36.07
N SER A 20 7.39 -30.57 36.95
CA SER A 20 7.25 -29.16 36.60
C SER A 20 8.60 -28.46 36.36
N PRO A 21 8.72 -27.52 35.39
CA PRO A 21 9.89 -26.66 35.27
C PRO A 21 9.86 -25.50 36.29
N LEU A 22 10.98 -25.26 36.96
CA LEU A 22 11.18 -24.14 37.89
C LEU A 22 11.81 -22.92 37.19
N SER A 23 11.48 -21.72 37.68
CA SER A 23 12.10 -20.45 37.31
C SER A 23 13.48 -20.26 37.96
N PRO A 24 14.47 -19.68 37.25
CA PRO A 24 15.73 -19.25 37.85
C PRO A 24 15.71 -17.77 38.27
N SER A 25 16.29 -17.45 39.43
CA SER A 25 16.56 -16.07 39.84
C SER A 25 17.87 -15.96 40.64
N SER A 26 18.60 -14.87 40.41
CA SER A 26 19.56 -14.22 41.32
C SER A 26 20.72 -15.01 41.96
N SER A 27 21.93 -14.69 41.47
CA SER A 27 23.09 -14.21 42.25
C SER A 27 23.97 -15.11 43.15
N SER A 28 25.28 -15.00 42.86
CA SER A 28 26.39 -14.66 43.78
C SER A 28 27.38 -15.71 44.36
N SER A 29 28.66 -15.44 44.06
CA SER A 29 29.86 -15.47 44.94
C SER A 29 30.57 -16.78 45.37
N SER A 30 31.82 -16.89 44.85
CA SER A 30 33.09 -17.03 45.62
C SER A 30 33.83 -18.39 45.78
N SER A 31 35.16 -18.25 45.94
CA SER A 31 36.18 -19.22 46.40
C SER A 31 36.78 -20.25 45.42
N SER A 32 38.01 -20.67 45.73
CA SER A 32 39.00 -21.43 44.92
C SER A 32 40.20 -21.86 45.82
N PRO A 33 41.24 -22.61 45.37
CA PRO A 33 41.39 -23.51 44.23
C PRO A 33 41.77 -24.99 44.60
N PRO A 34 42.99 -25.59 44.39
CA PRO A 34 43.11 -26.95 43.80
C PRO A 34 43.85 -28.00 44.67
N PRO A 35 43.98 -29.26 44.23
CA PRO A 35 45.22 -29.76 43.57
C PRO A 35 44.95 -30.87 42.50
N ALA A 36 45.91 -31.59 41.87
CA ALA A 36 47.23 -31.33 41.25
C ALA A 36 47.75 -32.67 40.64
N LEU A 37 48.91 -32.67 39.93
CA LEU A 37 49.63 -33.84 39.33
C LEU A 37 48.94 -34.46 38.08
N ALA A 38 49.58 -34.66 36.92
CA ALA A 38 50.83 -35.36 36.51
C ALA A 38 50.62 -36.88 36.30
N GLU A 39 51.26 -37.61 35.37
CA GLU A 39 52.53 -37.38 34.63
C GLU A 39 52.45 -37.63 33.10
N ALA A 40 53.60 -37.55 32.41
CA ALA A 40 53.78 -37.66 30.97
C ALA A 40 54.05 -39.08 30.43
N SER A 41 53.98 -39.28 29.10
CA SER A 41 54.98 -40.05 28.34
C SER A 41 54.78 -39.99 26.82
N THR A 42 55.88 -40.04 26.06
CA THR A 42 55.94 -40.39 24.62
C THR A 42 56.84 -41.61 24.44
N PRO A 43 56.59 -42.46 23.43
CA PRO A 43 57.46 -42.57 22.24
C PRO A 43 56.65 -42.76 20.91
N SER A 44 57.12 -42.42 19.70
CA SER A 44 58.14 -43.10 18.85
C SER A 44 57.74 -44.54 18.41
N VAL A 45 57.97 -45.05 17.18
CA VAL A 45 58.48 -44.50 15.89
C VAL A 45 58.34 -45.59 14.76
N ARG A 46 58.36 -45.21 13.46
CA ARG A 46 58.50 -46.11 12.24
C ARG A 46 57.33 -47.11 11.97
N SER A 47 57.14 -47.70 10.76
CA SER A 47 57.60 -47.43 9.37
C SER A 47 56.84 -48.28 8.31
N SER A 48 57.13 -48.04 7.02
CA SER A 48 57.13 -49.01 5.88
C SER A 48 55.78 -49.56 5.34
N SER A 49 55.60 -49.85 4.04
CA SER A 49 56.42 -49.60 2.82
C SER A 49 55.65 -49.93 1.51
N SER A 50 56.26 -49.64 0.34
CA SER A 50 56.03 -50.27 -1.00
C SER A 50 54.65 -50.05 -1.68
N SER A 51 54.48 -50.04 -3.01
CA SER A 51 55.34 -50.05 -4.23
C SER A 51 54.39 -50.00 -5.47
N THR A 52 54.67 -49.57 -6.71
CA THR A 52 55.78 -48.95 -7.50
C THR A 52 55.16 -48.57 -8.88
N GLY A 53 55.75 -47.79 -9.80
CA GLY A 53 57.03 -47.07 -9.86
C GLY A 53 57.43 -46.77 -11.34
N THR A 54 58.47 -45.94 -11.56
CA THR A 54 59.21 -45.67 -12.84
C THR A 54 58.42 -45.18 -14.07
N GLY A 55 58.81 -44.14 -14.82
CA GLY A 55 59.96 -43.21 -14.87
C GLY A 55 59.68 -42.15 -15.96
N THR A 56 60.58 -41.38 -16.60
CA THR A 56 62.00 -40.94 -16.42
C THR A 56 62.31 -40.01 -17.63
N GLY A 57 63.14 -38.96 -17.61
CA GLY A 57 64.00 -38.37 -16.58
C GLY A 57 64.90 -37.25 -17.19
N ALA A 58 65.84 -36.71 -16.39
CA ALA A 58 66.82 -35.64 -16.72
C ALA A 58 66.25 -34.21 -16.98
N GLY A 59 66.91 -33.12 -16.58
CA GLY A 59 68.22 -33.00 -15.92
C GLY A 59 68.51 -31.63 -15.26
N SER A 60 69.78 -31.44 -14.91
CA SER A 60 70.45 -30.32 -14.20
C SER A 60 70.20 -28.89 -14.74
N THR A 61 70.51 -27.76 -14.06
CA THR A 61 71.63 -27.49 -13.11
C THR A 61 71.43 -26.23 -12.23
N ASN A 62 72.15 -26.18 -11.10
CA ASN A 62 72.56 -25.08 -10.18
C ASN A 62 72.38 -23.56 -10.48
N SER A 63 72.52 -22.82 -9.36
CA SER A 63 73.26 -21.55 -9.14
C SER A 63 72.57 -20.16 -9.25
N ASN A 64 72.17 -19.66 -8.07
CA ASN A 64 72.69 -18.46 -7.38
C ASN A 64 72.69 -17.02 -7.98
N ASN A 65 72.42 -16.10 -7.03
CA ASN A 65 73.02 -14.76 -6.83
C ASN A 65 72.43 -13.48 -7.48
N ASN A 66 71.65 -12.77 -6.65
CA ASN A 66 71.98 -11.45 -6.07
C ASN A 66 71.74 -10.11 -6.81
N ASN A 67 71.41 -9.11 -5.97
CA ASN A 67 71.66 -7.66 -6.08
C ASN A 67 70.75 -6.87 -7.05
N ASN A 68 70.00 -5.86 -6.56
CA ASN A 68 70.40 -4.48 -6.19
C ASN A 68 70.74 -3.61 -7.42
N SER A 69 70.44 -2.30 -7.48
CA SER A 69 69.53 -1.45 -6.69
C SER A 69 69.47 -0.05 -7.34
N SER A 70 68.31 0.61 -7.30
CA SER A 70 68.08 2.09 -7.33
C SER A 70 69.08 3.05 -8.02
N SER A 71 68.52 3.87 -8.93
CA SER A 71 68.77 5.30 -9.16
C SER A 71 69.91 5.82 -10.07
N SER A 72 69.46 6.57 -11.10
CA SER A 72 69.92 7.91 -11.52
C SER A 72 71.41 8.22 -11.80
N ASN A 73 71.73 8.48 -13.09
CA ASN A 73 72.01 9.86 -13.53
C ASN A 73 72.05 10.11 -15.06
N LYS A 74 72.04 11.41 -15.42
CA LYS A 74 72.01 12.04 -16.77
C LYS A 74 73.20 11.71 -17.68
N ILE A 75 73.02 11.93 -19.00
CA ILE A 75 74.02 12.58 -19.89
C ILE A 75 73.31 13.23 -21.13
N THR A 76 73.94 14.28 -21.68
CA THR A 76 73.68 15.15 -22.87
C THR A 76 72.83 14.62 -24.04
N ALA A 77 72.25 15.41 -24.97
CA ALA A 77 71.91 16.85 -25.18
C ALA A 77 71.16 16.93 -26.57
N THR A 78 70.97 18.00 -27.38
CA THR A 78 71.40 19.43 -27.46
C THR A 78 70.47 20.20 -28.45
N ALA A 79 70.35 21.53 -28.31
CA ALA A 79 69.93 22.56 -29.31
C ALA A 79 68.55 22.45 -30.03
N ASP A 80 67.74 23.49 -30.26
CA ASP A 80 67.51 24.88 -29.73
C ASP A 80 66.05 25.26 -30.22
N ASP A 81 65.43 26.46 -30.18
CA ASP A 81 65.85 27.85 -29.95
C ASP A 81 64.66 28.78 -29.51
N ASN A 82 64.98 30.04 -29.13
CA ASN A 82 64.24 31.33 -29.10
C ASN A 82 62.72 31.49 -29.46
N ASP A 83 61.93 32.41 -28.85
CA ASP A 83 62.24 33.40 -27.78
C ASP A 83 61.02 33.92 -26.94
N SER A 84 61.35 34.44 -25.75
CA SER A 84 60.80 35.58 -24.98
C SER A 84 59.29 35.81 -24.69
N ARG A 85 58.95 35.76 -23.37
CA ARG A 85 58.39 36.85 -22.50
C ARG A 85 57.11 37.61 -22.89
N SER A 86 56.31 38.18 -21.96
CA SER A 86 56.26 38.21 -20.47
C SER A 86 54.85 38.67 -20.03
N GLY A 87 54.49 38.63 -18.74
CA GLY A 87 53.17 39.09 -18.28
C GLY A 87 53.15 39.77 -16.90
N GLU A 88 52.15 40.62 -16.72
CA GLU A 88 51.61 41.28 -15.50
C GLU A 88 50.09 41.40 -15.74
N GLN A 89 49.23 40.85 -14.87
CA GLN A 89 48.63 41.42 -13.65
C GLN A 89 47.40 42.32 -13.85
N ASP A 90 46.45 42.11 -12.92
CA ASP A 90 45.44 43.03 -12.37
C ASP A 90 44.10 43.41 -13.07
N LEU A 91 43.03 43.04 -12.33
CA LEU A 91 41.87 43.85 -11.88
C LEU A 91 40.70 44.27 -12.81
N LEU A 92 39.51 43.86 -12.34
CA LEU A 92 38.24 44.60 -12.19
C LEU A 92 37.35 45.00 -13.41
N LEU A 93 36.08 44.57 -13.26
CA LEU A 93 34.80 45.20 -13.65
C LEU A 93 34.80 46.72 -13.89
N PRO A 94 33.95 47.24 -14.81
CA PRO A 94 32.68 47.84 -14.34
C PRO A 94 31.43 47.71 -15.25
N ARG A 95 30.29 48.25 -14.78
CA ARG A 95 28.93 48.28 -15.39
C ARG A 95 28.69 49.49 -16.32
N ILE A 96 27.80 49.33 -17.32
CA ILE A 96 26.97 50.37 -18.01
C ILE A 96 25.64 49.66 -18.46
N GLY A 97 24.44 50.25 -18.54
CA GLY A 97 24.02 51.63 -18.17
C GLY A 97 22.55 52.05 -18.41
N ASP A 98 21.56 51.12 -18.48
CA ASP A 98 20.10 51.38 -18.44
C ASP A 98 19.37 51.92 -19.72
N GLN A 99 18.03 51.75 -19.73
CA GLN A 99 16.94 52.35 -20.54
C GLN A 99 16.68 51.94 -22.02
N GLY A 100 15.37 51.82 -22.33
CA GLY A 100 14.80 51.76 -23.69
C GLY A 100 14.10 50.43 -24.02
N GLY A 101 12.76 50.42 -24.18
CA GLY A 101 12.00 49.19 -24.44
C GLY A 101 10.82 49.34 -25.40
N SER A 102 10.28 48.20 -25.85
CA SER A 102 9.00 48.07 -26.56
C SER A 102 8.36 46.69 -26.31
N GLU A 103 7.05 46.56 -26.50
CA GLU A 103 6.29 45.37 -26.13
C GLU A 103 6.54 44.13 -27.01
N GLY A 104 6.45 42.93 -26.42
CA GLY A 104 6.49 41.66 -27.14
C GLY A 104 5.99 40.50 -26.27
N LYS A 105 4.68 40.21 -26.31
CA LYS A 105 4.07 39.12 -25.51
C LYS A 105 4.52 37.75 -26.01
N LEU A 106 5.12 36.95 -25.12
CA LEU A 106 5.25 35.49 -25.30
C LEU A 106 4.28 34.79 -24.34
N GLY A 107 3.47 33.87 -24.87
CA GLY A 107 2.45 33.16 -24.10
C GLY A 107 2.99 31.87 -23.47
N VAL A 108 2.63 31.62 -22.22
CA VAL A 108 2.66 30.28 -21.62
C VAL A 108 1.62 29.42 -22.35
N ILE A 109 1.95 28.15 -22.61
CA ILE A 109 1.02 27.17 -23.20
C ILE A 109 0.85 26.01 -22.20
N ASP A 110 -0.29 26.00 -21.53
CA ASP A 110 -0.79 24.83 -20.80
C ASP A 110 -1.17 23.71 -21.78
N PHE A 111 -0.83 22.47 -21.44
CA PHE A 111 -1.25 21.29 -22.21
C PHE A 111 -2.58 20.74 -21.69
N THR A 112 -3.70 21.20 -22.27
CA THR A 112 -5.01 20.55 -22.13
C THR A 112 -5.71 20.38 -23.49
N ASP A 113 -6.32 19.20 -23.66
CA ASP A 113 -7.24 18.73 -24.71
C ASP A 113 -7.02 19.15 -26.18
N SER A 114 -6.81 18.15 -27.05
CA SER A 114 -7.33 18.26 -28.43
C SER A 114 -7.72 16.91 -29.04
N THR A 115 -8.92 16.43 -28.72
CA THR A 115 -9.56 15.32 -29.46
C THR A 115 -10.71 15.78 -30.36
N LYS A 116 -10.40 16.26 -31.60
CA LYS A 116 -11.21 16.11 -32.85
C LYS A 116 -10.77 17.06 -33.98
N LYS A 117 -10.16 16.52 -35.04
CA LYS A 117 -10.66 16.56 -36.46
C LYS A 117 -9.58 16.19 -37.49
N LYS A 118 -9.81 15.10 -38.22
CA LYS A 118 -9.56 15.03 -39.67
C LYS A 118 -10.63 14.12 -40.30
N LYS A 119 -11.14 14.49 -41.46
CA LYS A 119 -12.12 13.77 -42.28
C LYS A 119 -12.00 14.29 -43.72
N LYS A 120 -12.36 13.47 -44.71
CA LYS A 120 -11.97 13.53 -46.14
C LYS A 120 -10.54 12.99 -46.38
N GLN A 121 -10.27 12.28 -47.49
CA GLN A 121 -11.17 11.80 -48.55
C GLN A 121 -10.62 10.53 -49.20
N GLU A 122 -11.50 9.61 -49.60
CA GLU A 122 -11.50 8.98 -50.93
C GLU A 122 -12.81 8.19 -51.13
N ASP A 123 -13.23 8.03 -52.39
CA ASP A 123 -14.60 7.66 -52.76
C ASP A 123 -14.65 6.42 -53.68
N GLU A 124 -15.53 5.48 -53.32
CA GLU A 124 -16.43 4.69 -54.19
C GLU A 124 -15.95 4.10 -55.53
N HIS A 125 -15.87 2.76 -55.64
CA HIS A 125 -16.44 1.93 -56.74
C HIS A 125 -16.31 0.40 -56.45
N ARG A 126 -17.05 -0.57 -57.03
CA ARG A 126 -18.44 -0.66 -57.58
C ARG A 126 -18.75 -2.09 -58.11
N LYS A 127 -19.99 -2.58 -57.93
CA LYS A 127 -20.59 -3.87 -58.43
C LYS A 127 -19.99 -5.16 -57.83
N LYS A 128 -20.72 -6.27 -57.54
CA LYS A 128 -21.90 -7.00 -58.10
C LYS A 128 -21.57 -8.10 -59.13
N HIS A 129 -21.58 -9.35 -58.66
CA HIS A 129 -22.15 -10.58 -59.25
C HIS A 129 -22.48 -11.51 -58.05
N VAL A 130 -23.63 -12.17 -57.83
CA VAL A 130 -24.85 -12.53 -58.60
C VAL A 130 -24.70 -13.76 -59.51
N CYS A 131 -25.60 -14.76 -59.28
CA CYS A 131 -25.83 -16.03 -59.99
C CYS A 131 -24.78 -17.16 -59.76
N ASP A 132 -25.14 -18.45 -59.63
CA ASP A 132 -26.46 -19.09 -59.39
C ASP A 132 -26.36 -20.59 -58.98
N SER A 133 -27.50 -21.14 -58.51
CA SER A 133 -28.08 -22.50 -58.68
C SER A 133 -27.25 -23.82 -58.57
N GLY A 134 -27.93 -24.91 -58.19
CA GLY A 134 -27.45 -26.32 -58.24
C GLY A 134 -27.30 -26.96 -56.83
N ASP A 135 -28.32 -27.40 -56.08
CA ASP A 135 -29.57 -28.14 -56.37
C ASP A 135 -29.44 -29.68 -56.23
N ASP A 136 -30.52 -30.32 -55.78
CA ASP A 136 -30.85 -31.77 -55.77
C ASP A 136 -30.13 -32.85 -54.90
N LYS A 137 -30.94 -33.49 -54.01
CA LYS A 137 -31.17 -34.96 -53.84
C LYS A 137 -30.03 -35.89 -53.31
N ASP A 138 -30.26 -37.08 -52.73
CA ASP A 138 -31.51 -37.82 -52.41
C ASP A 138 -31.40 -38.84 -51.22
N THR A 139 -32.56 -39.17 -50.64
CA THR A 139 -33.08 -40.41 -49.96
C THR A 139 -32.26 -41.36 -49.02
N LYS A 140 -33.05 -42.08 -48.18
CA LYS A 140 -32.86 -43.45 -47.59
C LYS A 140 -31.94 -43.66 -46.36
N ASP A 141 -32.14 -44.65 -45.48
CA ASP A 141 -33.25 -45.62 -45.25
C ASP A 141 -33.22 -46.20 -43.81
N GLY A 142 -34.32 -46.82 -43.34
CA GLY A 142 -34.36 -47.77 -42.18
C GLY A 142 -34.38 -47.15 -40.77
N ALA A 143 -35.39 -47.26 -39.89
CA ALA A 143 -36.61 -48.08 -39.75
C ALA A 143 -36.50 -49.45 -39.02
N LYS A 144 -36.77 -49.45 -37.70
CA LYS A 144 -37.60 -50.38 -36.88
C LYS A 144 -37.47 -49.98 -35.39
N ALA A 145 -38.49 -49.85 -34.52
CA ALA A 145 -39.83 -50.43 -34.32
C ALA A 145 -39.84 -51.29 -33.04
N GLY A 146 -40.81 -51.04 -32.15
CA GLY A 146 -40.91 -51.71 -30.84
C GLY A 146 -41.99 -51.06 -29.98
N THR A 147 -43.22 -51.59 -30.06
CA THR A 147 -44.42 -51.04 -29.42
C THR A 147 -44.87 -51.92 -28.26
N ALA A 148 -45.56 -51.33 -27.28
CA ALA A 148 -46.80 -51.84 -26.64
C ALA A 148 -46.84 -51.92 -25.09
N ASP A 149 -48.06 -51.65 -24.62
CA ASP A 149 -48.76 -52.15 -23.43
C ASP A 149 -48.53 -51.62 -22.00
N ILE A 150 -49.68 -51.60 -21.31
CA ILE A 150 -50.07 -51.07 -20.00
C ILE A 150 -50.82 -52.27 -19.37
N PRO A 151 -50.71 -52.65 -18.06
CA PRO A 151 -51.35 -51.85 -17.01
C PRO A 151 -50.99 -52.05 -15.50
N ARG A 152 -51.55 -51.13 -14.70
CA ARG A 152 -52.17 -51.33 -13.36
C ARG A 152 -51.34 -51.77 -12.12
N SER A 153 -51.21 -50.78 -11.23
CA SER A 153 -51.88 -50.72 -9.90
C SER A 153 -51.19 -51.26 -8.63
N ARG A 154 -51.73 -50.77 -7.49
CA ARG A 154 -51.50 -51.15 -6.07
C ARG A 154 -50.15 -50.69 -5.48
N SER A 155 -50.10 -49.79 -4.48
CA SER A 155 -50.58 -49.86 -3.06
C SER A 155 -49.61 -50.65 -2.16
N SER A 156 -49.31 -50.30 -0.90
CA SER A 156 -49.90 -49.30 0.03
C SER A 156 -49.05 -49.19 1.31
N SER A 157 -49.22 -48.08 2.06
CA SER A 157 -48.91 -47.94 3.53
C SER A 157 -47.43 -48.10 3.95
N ALA A 158 -46.98 -47.69 5.14
CA ALA A 158 -47.63 -47.11 6.34
C ALA A 158 -46.68 -46.03 6.97
N ARG A 159 -47.16 -44.97 7.67
CA ARG A 159 -47.51 -44.87 9.12
C ARG A 159 -46.35 -45.10 10.10
N ASP A 160 -46.21 -44.42 11.25
CA ASP A 160 -46.92 -43.24 11.86
C ASP A 160 -46.15 -42.79 13.14
N VAL A 161 -46.68 -41.78 13.88
CA VAL A 161 -46.61 -41.64 15.38
C VAL A 161 -45.26 -41.14 15.99
N HIS A 162 -45.17 -40.23 16.99
CA HIS A 162 -46.05 -39.33 17.80
C HIS A 162 -45.15 -38.23 18.45
N ALA A 163 -45.52 -37.20 19.23
CA ALA A 163 -46.73 -36.44 19.67
C ALA A 163 -46.19 -35.02 20.13
N HIS A 164 -46.75 -34.10 20.93
CA HIS A 164 -47.91 -33.86 21.84
C HIS A 164 -48.34 -32.35 21.67
N GLN A 165 -49.55 -31.85 21.96
CA GLN A 165 -50.33 -31.66 23.21
C GLN A 165 -49.78 -30.52 24.12
N GLN A 166 -50.53 -29.51 24.57
CA GLN A 166 -51.91 -29.42 25.11
C GLN A 166 -52.78 -28.28 24.48
N GLU A 167 -54.11 -28.45 24.28
CA GLU A 167 -55.28 -27.89 25.04
C GLU A 167 -55.49 -26.35 24.99
N ASN A 168 -56.69 -25.73 24.96
CA ASN A 168 -58.13 -26.12 24.98
C ASN A 168 -58.99 -24.86 24.58
N SER A 169 -60.29 -24.83 24.24
CA SER A 169 -61.32 -25.83 23.84
C SER A 169 -62.60 -25.10 23.30
N TYR A 170 -63.75 -25.79 23.27
CA TYR A 170 -65.17 -25.32 23.24
C TYR A 170 -65.88 -24.85 21.94
N ASN A 171 -66.81 -25.71 21.47
CA ASN A 171 -68.25 -25.48 21.13
C ASN A 171 -68.67 -24.41 20.09
N THR A 172 -69.70 -24.58 19.23
CA THR A 172 -70.63 -25.69 18.85
C THR A 172 -71.28 -25.29 17.49
N ARG A 173 -71.37 -26.13 16.43
CA ARG A 173 -72.22 -27.32 16.17
C ARG A 173 -73.67 -27.05 15.69
N ALA A 174 -73.86 -27.01 14.36
CA ALA A 174 -75.05 -27.47 13.59
C ALA A 174 -74.61 -27.61 12.10
N ASP A 175 -74.79 -28.70 11.34
CA ASP A 175 -76.01 -29.40 10.88
C ASP A 175 -76.96 -28.50 10.03
N ARG A 176 -77.47 -28.85 8.83
CA ARG A 176 -77.35 -30.11 8.04
C ARG A 176 -77.88 -29.98 6.57
N ARG A 177 -77.39 -30.87 5.68
CA ARG A 177 -77.99 -31.41 4.42
C ARG A 177 -78.31 -30.41 3.27
N CYS A 178 -77.98 -30.62 2.00
CA CYS A 178 -77.99 -31.79 1.08
C CYS A 178 -79.35 -32.07 0.38
N SER A 179 -79.42 -31.79 -0.93
CA SER A 179 -79.68 -32.82 -1.96
C SER A 179 -79.16 -32.34 -3.34
N MET A 180 -79.02 -33.27 -4.29
CA MET A 180 -78.72 -33.02 -5.71
C MET A 180 -80.01 -33.14 -6.55
N ASP A 181 -80.06 -32.59 -7.76
CA ASP A 181 -80.13 -33.45 -8.96
C ASP A 181 -79.93 -32.76 -10.34
N THR A 182 -79.54 -33.63 -11.27
CA THR A 182 -79.20 -33.60 -12.71
C THR A 182 -79.81 -32.58 -13.73
N THR A 183 -78.91 -31.88 -14.47
CA THR A 183 -78.83 -31.71 -15.97
C THR A 183 -80.00 -31.17 -16.85
N PRO A 184 -79.78 -30.72 -18.12
CA PRO A 184 -78.63 -29.99 -18.72
C PRO A 184 -79.00 -28.81 -19.68
N LEU A 185 -77.96 -28.17 -20.24
CA LEU A 185 -77.91 -27.40 -21.52
C LEU A 185 -78.41 -25.93 -21.60
N ASN A 186 -77.54 -25.08 -22.18
CA ASN A 186 -77.75 -23.82 -22.93
C ASN A 186 -78.91 -22.87 -22.55
N GLN A 187 -78.59 -21.74 -21.91
CA GLN A 187 -78.57 -20.40 -22.57
C GLN A 187 -78.00 -19.30 -21.65
N ALA A 188 -77.67 -18.14 -22.22
CA ALA A 188 -77.10 -17.00 -21.49
C ALA A 188 -78.19 -16.14 -20.82
N VAL A 189 -77.99 -15.80 -19.54
CA VAL A 189 -78.84 -14.86 -18.79
C VAL A 189 -77.98 -13.84 -18.04
N ARG A 190 -78.50 -12.61 -17.95
CA ARG A 190 -77.88 -11.45 -17.28
C ARG A 190 -77.82 -11.66 -15.76
N PHE A 191 -76.76 -11.18 -15.10
CA PHE A 191 -76.82 -10.90 -13.66
C PHE A 191 -77.50 -9.55 -13.39
N PRO A 192 -78.33 -9.43 -12.33
CA PRO A 192 -79.09 -8.22 -12.04
C PRO A 192 -78.28 -7.16 -11.29
N SER A 193 -78.68 -5.91 -11.46
CA SER A 193 -78.10 -4.74 -10.78
C SER A 193 -78.81 -4.43 -9.45
N GLN A 194 -78.12 -4.61 -8.33
CA GLN A 194 -78.43 -3.91 -7.06
C GLN A 194 -77.13 -3.50 -6.36
N LEU A 195 -77.07 -2.24 -5.91
CA LEU A 195 -76.02 -1.75 -5.03
C LEU A 195 -76.44 -1.98 -3.56
N PRO A 196 -75.51 -2.28 -2.65
CA PRO A 196 -75.54 -1.74 -1.30
C PRO A 196 -74.97 -0.31 -1.30
N ASP A 197 -75.67 0.63 -0.66
CA ASP A 197 -75.11 1.96 -0.39
C ASP A 197 -73.86 1.86 0.52
N ILE A 198 -72.81 2.61 0.20
CA ILE A 198 -71.61 2.74 1.02
C ILE A 198 -71.37 4.22 1.35
N ASP A 199 -71.09 4.48 2.63
CA ASP A 199 -71.13 5.77 3.31
C ASP A 199 -70.25 6.87 2.67
N LEU A 200 -70.69 8.12 2.81
CA LEU A 200 -70.38 9.29 1.97
C LEU A 200 -69.00 9.94 2.26
N LYS A 201 -68.00 9.15 2.70
CA LYS A 201 -66.66 9.62 3.12
C LYS A 201 -65.57 9.52 2.05
N SER A 202 -65.79 8.78 0.97
CA SER A 202 -64.78 8.56 -0.09
C SER A 202 -64.39 9.82 -0.88
N SER A 203 -65.26 10.84 -0.89
CA SER A 203 -65.05 12.11 -1.61
C SER A 203 -63.71 12.77 -1.26
N SER A 204 -63.33 12.82 0.02
CA SER A 204 -62.10 13.51 0.44
C SER A 204 -60.83 12.83 -0.07
N ASP A 205 -60.82 11.50 -0.21
CA ASP A 205 -59.66 10.75 -0.70
C ASP A 205 -59.59 10.74 -2.23
N MET A 206 -60.75 10.72 -2.91
CA MET A 206 -60.80 10.99 -4.34
C MET A 206 -60.35 12.42 -4.68
N GLU A 207 -60.70 13.43 -3.88
CA GLU A 207 -60.15 14.78 -3.98
C GLU A 207 -58.63 14.82 -3.75
N LYS A 208 -58.10 14.14 -2.71
CA LYS A 208 -56.66 14.06 -2.45
C LYS A 208 -55.92 13.43 -3.64
N VAL A 209 -56.44 12.33 -4.20
CA VAL A 209 -55.90 11.68 -5.41
C VAL A 209 -56.00 12.61 -6.62
N ARG A 210 -57.11 13.34 -6.79
CA ARG A 210 -57.30 14.29 -7.91
C ARG A 210 -56.41 15.54 -7.80
N ARG A 211 -56.12 16.02 -6.58
CA ARG A 211 -55.11 17.08 -6.33
C ARG A 211 -53.67 16.58 -6.52
N ARG A 212 -53.36 15.31 -6.20
CA ARG A 212 -52.04 14.72 -6.51
C ARG A 212 -51.73 14.70 -8.01
N ARG A 213 -52.73 14.48 -8.88
CA ARG A 213 -52.57 14.55 -10.36
C ARG A 213 -52.04 15.89 -10.89
N PHE A 214 -52.08 16.96 -10.10
CA PHE A 214 -51.64 18.31 -10.49
C PHE A 214 -50.41 18.81 -9.71
N ARG A 215 -49.67 17.95 -9.00
CA ARG A 215 -48.29 18.28 -8.64
C ARG A 215 -47.41 18.18 -9.88
N SER A 216 -46.78 19.31 -10.24
CA SER A 216 -45.75 19.36 -11.29
C SER A 216 -44.66 18.32 -11.03
N THR A 217 -44.19 17.64 -12.08
CA THR A 217 -43.09 16.66 -12.04
C THR A 217 -41.82 17.19 -11.37
N TYR A 218 -41.65 18.51 -11.34
CA TYR A 218 -40.52 19.22 -10.77
C TYR A 218 -40.67 19.55 -9.27
N ALA A 219 -41.88 19.46 -8.71
CA ALA A 219 -42.21 19.96 -7.37
C ALA A 219 -41.93 18.93 -6.25
N ALA A 220 -40.69 18.91 -5.75
CA ALA A 220 -40.31 18.11 -4.59
C ALA A 220 -41.07 18.53 -3.30
N PRO A 221 -41.48 17.58 -2.45
CA PRO A 221 -42.03 17.88 -1.12
C PRO A 221 -40.99 18.53 -0.19
N LEU A 222 -41.43 19.43 0.72
CA LEU A 222 -40.55 20.18 1.61
C LEU A 222 -39.59 19.28 2.43
N LEU A 223 -40.08 18.15 2.95
CA LEU A 223 -39.25 17.18 3.67
C LEU A 223 -38.12 16.62 2.78
N THR A 224 -38.44 16.25 1.54
CA THR A 224 -37.46 15.81 0.55
C THR A 224 -36.42 16.89 0.26
N CYS A 225 -36.84 18.15 0.11
CA CYS A 225 -35.92 19.28 -0.10
C CYS A 225 -34.97 19.48 1.09
N VAL A 226 -35.48 19.45 2.32
CA VAL A 226 -34.67 19.65 3.54
C VAL A 226 -33.68 18.51 3.74
N VAL A 227 -34.11 17.25 3.63
CA VAL A 227 -33.22 16.08 3.79
C VAL A 227 -32.18 16.03 2.67
N ALA A 228 -32.57 16.33 1.42
CA ALA A 228 -31.62 16.41 0.31
C ALA A 228 -30.61 17.54 0.51
N ALA A 229 -31.02 18.72 0.96
CA ALA A 229 -30.11 19.83 1.25
C ALA A 229 -29.09 19.45 2.35
N ILE A 230 -29.53 18.82 3.44
CA ILE A 230 -28.63 18.34 4.51
C ILE A 230 -27.64 17.31 3.96
N GLY A 231 -28.11 16.33 3.16
CA GLY A 231 -27.25 15.31 2.55
C GLY A 231 -26.22 15.90 1.57
N LEU A 232 -26.61 16.91 0.78
CA LEU A 232 -25.71 17.59 -0.16
C LEU A 232 -24.70 18.50 0.55
N ILE A 233 -25.09 19.18 1.63
CA ILE A 233 -24.17 19.97 2.46
C ILE A 233 -23.16 19.05 3.16
N ALA A 234 -23.61 17.90 3.69
CA ALA A 234 -22.71 16.92 4.29
C ALA A 234 -21.72 16.33 3.27
N LEU A 235 -22.19 15.94 2.09
CA LEU A 235 -21.34 15.46 1.00
C LEU A 235 -20.35 16.53 0.52
N PHE A 236 -20.80 17.77 0.35
CA PHE A 236 -19.94 18.90 0.02
C PHE A 236 -18.87 19.13 1.09
N GLY A 237 -19.22 19.06 2.38
CA GLY A 237 -18.25 19.17 3.48
C GLY A 237 -17.20 18.06 3.47
N ILE A 238 -17.59 16.81 3.22
CA ILE A 238 -16.69 15.66 3.09
C ILE A 238 -15.72 15.85 1.92
N VAL A 239 -16.25 16.16 0.73
CA VAL A 239 -15.42 16.35 -0.49
C VAL A 239 -14.54 17.59 -0.37
N HIS A 240 -15.05 18.70 0.14
CA HIS A 240 -14.27 19.92 0.35
C HIS A 240 -13.15 19.69 1.37
N SER A 241 -13.41 18.99 2.47
CA SER A 241 -12.36 18.62 3.42
C SER A 241 -11.32 17.72 2.77
N TYR A 242 -11.74 16.66 2.07
CA TYR A 242 -10.83 15.73 1.39
C TYR A 242 -9.92 16.43 0.36
N MET A 243 -10.41 17.51 -0.27
CA MET A 243 -9.67 18.31 -1.24
C MET A 243 -8.83 19.46 -0.64
N THR A 244 -8.95 19.78 0.67
CA THR A 244 -8.34 21.03 1.22
C THR A 244 -7.80 20.97 2.65
N ARG A 245 -8.00 19.87 3.40
CA ARG A 245 -7.59 19.72 4.81
C ARG A 245 -6.77 18.46 5.02
N GLN A 246 -5.83 18.48 5.97
CA GLN A 246 -5.09 17.28 6.41
C GLN A 246 -4.39 16.56 5.24
N LEU A 247 -3.82 17.34 4.32
CA LEU A 247 -3.08 16.91 3.13
C LEU A 247 -1.58 16.88 3.44
N ASP A 248 -0.92 15.74 3.19
CA ASP A 248 0.54 15.64 3.33
C ASP A 248 1.23 16.47 2.22
N PRO A 249 2.30 17.26 2.53
CA PRO A 249 2.99 18.07 1.53
C PRO A 249 3.89 17.22 0.61
N THR A 250 3.77 17.43 -0.70
CA THR A 250 4.48 16.67 -1.73
C THR A 250 5.83 17.31 -2.09
N GLY A 251 6.93 16.62 -1.75
CA GLY A 251 8.30 17.01 -2.07
C GLY A 251 8.83 16.43 -3.39
N CYS A 252 7.93 15.88 -4.21
CA CYS A 252 8.31 14.95 -5.26
C CYS A 252 8.90 15.64 -6.51
N LYS A 253 10.18 15.39 -6.77
CA LYS A 253 10.92 15.95 -7.92
C LYS A 253 10.92 14.98 -9.10
N THR A 254 10.79 15.54 -10.31
CA THR A 254 10.83 14.79 -11.57
C THR A 254 12.28 14.47 -12.00
N PRO A 255 12.61 13.21 -12.31
CA PRO A 255 13.96 12.83 -12.72
C PRO A 255 14.23 13.11 -14.20
N ARG A 256 15.51 13.10 -14.57
CA ARG A 256 15.98 13.09 -15.96
C ARG A 256 16.42 11.67 -16.33
N MET A 257 16.10 11.26 -17.56
CA MET A 257 16.29 9.89 -18.08
C MET A 257 16.21 9.92 -19.61
N LEU A 258 16.95 9.03 -20.29
CA LEU A 258 16.95 8.86 -21.74
C LEU A 258 16.56 7.40 -22.10
N PRO A 259 15.29 7.01 -21.86
CA PRO A 259 14.86 5.62 -21.91
C PRO A 259 14.82 5.05 -23.33
N THR A 260 15.43 3.88 -23.51
CA THR A 260 15.26 3.00 -24.67
C THR A 260 14.56 1.71 -24.23
N TYR A 261 13.69 1.18 -25.10
CA TYR A 261 12.94 -0.06 -24.84
C TYR A 261 13.20 -1.03 -26.00
N VAL A 262 13.93 -2.11 -25.73
CA VAL A 262 14.16 -3.20 -26.68
C VAL A 262 13.04 -4.23 -26.50
N ARG A 263 12.24 -4.51 -27.53
CA ARG A 263 11.20 -5.55 -27.44
C ARG A 263 11.88 -6.93 -27.55
N LEU A 264 11.47 -7.86 -26.70
CA LEU A 264 12.00 -9.23 -26.71
C LEU A 264 11.10 -10.11 -27.59
N ASP A 265 11.13 -9.88 -28.90
CA ASP A 265 10.28 -10.58 -29.89
C ASP A 265 10.48 -12.10 -29.95
N GLY A 266 11.57 -12.63 -29.34
CA GLY A 266 11.76 -14.07 -29.12
C GLY A 266 10.91 -14.67 -27.99
N PHE A 267 10.19 -13.88 -27.20
CA PHE A 267 9.24 -14.36 -26.20
C PHE A 267 7.83 -14.44 -26.80
N ASP A 268 7.60 -15.54 -27.51
CA ASP A 268 6.55 -15.67 -28.52
C ASP A 268 5.52 -16.77 -28.19
N THR A 269 4.84 -17.30 -29.21
CA THR A 269 3.86 -18.40 -29.07
C THR A 269 4.46 -19.76 -28.72
N GLU A 270 5.77 -19.98 -28.88
CA GLU A 270 6.42 -21.20 -28.38
C GLU A 270 6.61 -21.15 -26.85
N HIS A 271 6.73 -19.95 -26.30
CA HIS A 271 7.02 -19.70 -24.89
C HIS A 271 5.77 -19.47 -24.04
N THR A 272 4.77 -18.74 -24.55
CA THR A 272 3.55 -18.43 -23.79
C THR A 272 2.31 -18.23 -24.67
N ARG A 273 1.16 -18.68 -24.19
CA ARG A 273 -0.15 -18.49 -24.85
C ARG A 273 -0.59 -17.03 -24.90
N PHE A 274 0.01 -16.15 -24.08
CA PHE A 274 -0.36 -14.73 -23.97
C PHE A 274 0.48 -13.79 -24.84
N SER A 275 1.44 -14.28 -25.63
CA SER A 275 2.35 -13.49 -26.49
C SER A 275 1.65 -12.63 -27.56
N ARG A 276 0.36 -12.87 -27.83
CA ARG A 276 -0.51 -12.01 -28.67
C ARG A 276 -1.27 -10.92 -27.91
N LYS A 277 -1.27 -10.97 -26.57
CA LYS A 277 -2.01 -10.08 -25.67
C LYS A 277 -1.07 -9.18 -24.86
N TYR A 278 0.04 -9.74 -24.40
CA TYR A 278 1.05 -9.08 -23.57
C TYR A 278 2.40 -9.03 -24.30
N SER A 279 3.37 -8.27 -23.79
CA SER A 279 4.72 -8.21 -24.34
C SER A 279 5.77 -7.97 -23.25
N LEU A 280 7.05 -8.23 -23.57
CA LEU A 280 8.17 -8.09 -22.65
C LEU A 280 9.23 -7.19 -23.29
N TYR A 281 9.72 -6.22 -22.52
CA TYR A 281 10.74 -5.27 -22.96
C TYR A 281 11.97 -5.34 -22.05
N LEU A 282 13.15 -5.17 -22.62
CA LEU A 282 14.39 -4.88 -21.90
C LEU A 282 14.64 -3.37 -21.95
N TYR A 283 14.99 -2.79 -20.81
CA TYR A 283 15.30 -1.37 -20.67
C TYR A 283 16.80 -1.11 -20.90
N ARG A 284 17.12 -0.03 -21.62
CA ARG A 284 18.48 0.47 -21.80
C ARG A 284 18.51 2.01 -21.72
N GLU A 285 19.28 2.57 -20.79
CA GLU A 285 19.51 4.02 -20.67
C GLU A 285 20.49 4.47 -21.77
N ARG A 286 20.04 5.36 -22.66
CA ARG A 286 20.73 5.69 -23.90
C ARG A 286 22.02 6.48 -23.66
N GLY A 287 23.17 5.88 -23.99
CA GLY A 287 24.49 6.44 -23.70
C GLY A 287 25.03 6.06 -22.32
N VAL A 288 24.40 5.08 -21.67
CA VAL A 288 24.92 4.37 -20.48
C VAL A 288 25.07 2.89 -20.82
N ASP A 289 23.96 2.25 -21.18
CA ASP A 289 23.93 0.82 -21.44
C ASP A 289 24.25 0.54 -22.91
N HIS A 290 25.25 -0.30 -23.16
CA HIS A 290 25.62 -0.75 -24.50
C HIS A 290 24.86 -2.04 -24.86
N TYR A 291 24.19 -1.99 -26.02
CA TYR A 291 23.49 -3.08 -26.68
C TYR A 291 23.65 -2.87 -28.19
N ASP A 292 23.63 -3.95 -28.97
CA ASP A 292 23.60 -3.97 -30.44
C ASP A 292 22.52 -4.97 -30.90
N GLU A 293 22.46 -5.32 -32.20
CA GLU A 293 21.49 -6.30 -32.72
C GLU A 293 21.80 -7.76 -32.26
N ASP A 294 23.07 -8.09 -32.02
CA ASP A 294 23.51 -9.43 -31.58
C ASP A 294 23.66 -9.56 -30.04
N ASP A 295 24.18 -8.55 -29.34
CA ASP A 295 24.34 -8.51 -27.86
C ASP A 295 23.28 -7.60 -27.22
N LEU A 296 22.36 -8.18 -26.45
CA LEU A 296 21.36 -7.46 -25.66
C LEU A 296 21.98 -6.69 -24.47
N GLY A 297 23.27 -6.87 -24.19
CA GLY A 297 24.02 -6.23 -23.11
C GLY A 297 23.82 -6.90 -21.74
N LEU A 298 23.32 -8.13 -21.69
CA LEU A 298 22.94 -8.82 -20.45
C LEU A 298 24.16 -9.20 -19.61
N LYS A 299 24.45 -8.37 -18.60
CA LYS A 299 25.72 -8.34 -17.85
C LYS A 299 25.51 -8.19 -16.33
N GLY A 300 24.27 -7.95 -15.91
CA GLY A 300 23.88 -7.64 -14.54
C GLY A 300 23.09 -8.73 -13.83
N VAL A 301 22.31 -8.30 -12.84
CA VAL A 301 21.27 -9.09 -12.16
C VAL A 301 19.90 -8.80 -12.80
N PRO A 302 19.11 -9.81 -13.18
CA PRO A 302 17.78 -9.59 -13.76
C PRO A 302 16.79 -9.04 -12.73
N VAL A 303 16.12 -7.95 -13.10
CA VAL A 303 15.02 -7.32 -12.35
C VAL A 303 13.82 -7.21 -13.27
N LEU A 304 12.63 -7.64 -12.83
CA LEU A 304 11.40 -7.58 -13.62
C LEU A 304 10.37 -6.65 -12.96
N PHE A 305 10.01 -5.58 -13.67
CA PHE A 305 9.00 -4.61 -13.25
C PHE A 305 7.61 -5.00 -13.77
N LEU A 306 6.62 -4.98 -12.88
CA LEU A 306 5.21 -5.27 -13.15
C LEU A 306 4.35 -4.00 -12.96
N PRO A 307 3.69 -3.48 -14.02
CA PRO A 307 2.93 -2.24 -13.96
C PRO A 307 1.60 -2.37 -13.22
N GLY A 308 1.00 -1.21 -12.90
CA GLY A 308 -0.28 -1.11 -12.22
C GLY A 308 -1.51 -1.37 -13.10
N ASN A 309 -2.70 -1.27 -12.50
CA ASN A 309 -3.97 -1.36 -13.23
C ASN A 309 -4.07 -0.28 -14.32
N ALA A 310 -4.35 -0.68 -15.56
CA ALA A 310 -4.29 0.19 -16.74
C ALA A 310 -2.94 0.95 -16.87
N GLY A 311 -1.86 0.35 -16.37
CA GLY A 311 -0.51 0.90 -16.43
C GLY A 311 0.30 0.28 -17.57
N SER A 312 1.06 1.13 -18.28
CA SER A 312 2.07 0.70 -19.23
C SER A 312 3.37 0.28 -18.52
N TYR A 313 4.10 -0.68 -19.09
CA TYR A 313 5.49 -1.06 -18.74
C TYR A 313 6.42 0.15 -18.47
N ARG A 314 6.13 1.28 -19.12
CA ARG A 314 6.83 2.56 -18.99
C ARG A 314 6.82 3.16 -17.59
N GLN A 315 6.02 2.65 -16.65
CA GLN A 315 6.08 3.04 -15.23
C GLN A 315 7.45 2.69 -14.60
N GLY A 316 8.07 1.56 -14.96
CA GLY A 316 9.35 1.13 -14.37
C GLY A 316 10.60 1.88 -14.84
N ARG A 317 10.47 2.70 -15.88
CA ARG A 317 11.60 3.41 -16.55
C ARG A 317 12.46 4.25 -15.61
N SER A 318 11.87 4.81 -14.57
CA SER A 318 12.52 5.77 -13.66
C SER A 318 13.49 5.07 -12.71
N LEU A 319 13.10 3.88 -12.23
CA LEU A 319 13.91 2.98 -11.43
C LEU A 319 15.04 2.39 -12.28
N ALA A 320 14.71 1.93 -13.49
CA ALA A 320 15.68 1.38 -14.42
C ALA A 320 16.77 2.41 -14.81
N SER A 321 16.37 3.65 -15.12
CA SER A 321 17.30 4.75 -15.41
C SER A 321 18.23 5.05 -14.22
N GLU A 322 17.71 5.09 -12.99
CA GLU A 322 18.56 5.29 -11.81
C GLU A 322 19.52 4.13 -11.59
N ALA A 323 19.12 2.89 -11.89
CA ALA A 323 20.01 1.73 -11.79
C ALA A 323 21.21 1.85 -12.74
N SER A 324 20.98 2.08 -14.04
CA SER A 324 22.05 2.25 -15.02
C SER A 324 22.97 3.43 -14.67
N ILE A 325 22.39 4.59 -14.33
CA ILE A 325 23.15 5.82 -14.02
C ILE A 325 23.97 5.66 -12.73
N TYR A 326 23.37 5.19 -11.64
CA TYR A 326 24.06 5.01 -10.35
C TYR A 326 25.17 3.95 -10.44
N PHE A 327 24.97 2.90 -11.25
CA PHE A 327 26.04 1.94 -11.51
C PHE A 327 27.22 2.57 -12.25
N ARG A 328 26.97 3.25 -13.38
CA ARG A 328 28.01 3.92 -14.18
C ARG A 328 28.79 4.96 -13.37
N ASP A 329 28.07 5.85 -12.67
CA ASP A 329 28.69 7.01 -12.04
C ASP A 329 29.37 6.67 -10.71
N VAL A 330 28.80 5.76 -9.92
CA VAL A 330 29.28 5.46 -8.56
C VAL A 330 29.88 4.07 -8.45
N LEU A 331 29.11 3.02 -8.74
CA LEU A 331 29.50 1.65 -8.37
C LEU A 331 30.58 1.03 -9.28
N GLN A 332 30.66 1.44 -10.54
CA GLN A 332 31.70 1.00 -11.47
C GLN A 332 33.11 1.47 -11.06
N HIS A 333 33.19 2.52 -10.24
CA HIS A 333 34.44 3.05 -9.69
C HIS A 333 34.79 2.45 -8.31
N ASP A 334 33.84 1.77 -7.67
CA ASP A 334 33.96 1.18 -6.33
C ASP A 334 34.47 -0.29 -6.41
N GLN A 335 35.80 -0.44 -6.39
CA GLN A 335 36.44 -1.75 -6.53
C GLN A 335 36.09 -2.73 -5.38
N GLU A 336 35.81 -2.23 -4.17
CA GLU A 336 35.43 -3.08 -3.04
C GLU A 336 34.04 -3.67 -3.26
N LYS A 337 33.06 -2.88 -3.72
CA LYS A 337 31.74 -3.40 -4.09
C LYS A 337 31.78 -4.33 -5.31
N LEU A 338 32.62 -4.04 -6.30
CA LEU A 338 32.81 -4.95 -7.44
C LEU A 338 33.41 -6.31 -7.01
N GLN A 339 34.29 -6.35 -6.00
CA GLN A 339 34.78 -7.60 -5.40
C GLN A 339 33.75 -8.26 -4.46
N ALA A 340 32.90 -7.47 -3.81
CA ALA A 340 31.79 -7.94 -2.98
C ALA A 340 30.63 -8.58 -3.77
N GLY A 341 30.70 -8.61 -5.11
CA GLY A 341 29.68 -9.23 -5.97
C GLY A 341 28.64 -8.27 -6.52
N VAL A 342 28.85 -6.96 -6.46
CA VAL A 342 27.95 -5.97 -7.09
C VAL A 342 28.23 -5.88 -8.59
N ARG A 343 27.16 -5.88 -9.40
CA ARG A 343 27.14 -5.60 -10.85
C ARG A 343 25.86 -4.79 -11.16
N GLY A 344 25.73 -4.30 -12.39
CA GLY A 344 24.53 -3.57 -12.85
C GLY A 344 23.23 -4.38 -12.71
N LEU A 345 22.09 -3.72 -12.93
CA LEU A 345 20.76 -4.35 -12.89
C LEU A 345 20.15 -4.33 -14.30
N ASP A 346 19.85 -5.50 -14.85
CA ASP A 346 19.18 -5.62 -16.15
C ASP A 346 17.66 -5.55 -15.93
N PHE A 347 17.07 -4.41 -16.26
CA PHE A 347 15.64 -4.14 -16.04
C PHE A 347 14.78 -4.64 -17.21
N PHE A 348 14.03 -5.71 -16.97
CA PHE A 348 12.93 -6.17 -17.79
C PHE A 348 11.63 -5.50 -17.33
N LEU A 349 10.76 -5.15 -18.28
CA LEU A 349 9.49 -4.47 -18.03
C LEU A 349 8.36 -5.27 -18.71
N ALA A 350 7.39 -5.74 -17.91
CA ALA A 350 6.21 -6.43 -18.43
C ALA A 350 5.18 -5.44 -18.99
N ASP A 351 4.63 -5.73 -20.16
CA ASP A 351 3.54 -4.98 -20.78
C ASP A 351 2.25 -5.80 -20.77
N PHE A 352 1.32 -5.42 -19.90
CA PHE A 352 0.00 -6.03 -19.80
C PHE A 352 -1.05 -5.39 -20.73
N ASN A 353 -0.64 -4.59 -21.73
CA ASN A 353 -1.55 -3.92 -22.69
C ASN A 353 -2.63 -3.07 -21.98
N GLU A 354 -2.26 -2.43 -20.86
CA GLU A 354 -3.13 -1.57 -20.04
C GLU A 354 -4.43 -2.26 -19.56
N ASP A 355 -4.39 -3.58 -19.33
CA ASP A 355 -5.51 -4.37 -18.79
C ASP A 355 -6.01 -3.88 -17.41
N MET A 356 -7.33 -3.91 -17.21
CA MET A 356 -8.02 -3.43 -16.01
C MET A 356 -8.06 -4.45 -14.86
N ALA A 357 -6.89 -4.91 -14.41
CA ALA A 357 -6.73 -5.93 -13.37
C ALA A 357 -7.40 -5.61 -12.01
N ALA A 358 -7.68 -4.34 -11.69
CA ALA A 358 -8.37 -3.94 -10.45
C ALA A 358 -9.88 -4.21 -10.43
N PHE A 359 -10.46 -4.77 -11.51
CA PHE A 359 -11.90 -4.96 -11.67
C PHE A 359 -12.31 -6.40 -12.02
N HIS A 360 -11.37 -7.34 -12.15
CA HIS A 360 -11.66 -8.69 -12.65
C HIS A 360 -10.61 -9.72 -12.18
N GLY A 361 -11.02 -10.72 -11.40
CA GLY A 361 -10.12 -11.70 -10.79
C GLY A 361 -9.27 -12.49 -11.79
N GLN A 362 -9.89 -13.06 -12.83
CA GLN A 362 -9.18 -13.89 -13.83
C GLN A 362 -8.09 -13.12 -14.59
N THR A 363 -8.23 -11.80 -14.79
CA THR A 363 -7.20 -10.98 -15.44
C THR A 363 -5.89 -10.97 -14.63
N LEU A 364 -5.97 -10.98 -13.30
CA LEU A 364 -4.82 -11.04 -12.41
C LEU A 364 -4.11 -12.39 -12.50
N LEU A 365 -4.87 -13.48 -12.60
CA LEU A 365 -4.34 -14.84 -12.78
C LEU A 365 -3.69 -15.03 -14.16
N ASP A 366 -4.32 -14.53 -15.23
CA ASP A 366 -3.74 -14.50 -16.59
C ASP A 366 -2.40 -13.75 -16.62
N GLN A 367 -2.30 -12.62 -15.89
CA GLN A 367 -1.04 -11.87 -15.76
C GLN A 367 0.00 -12.67 -14.97
N ALA A 368 -0.39 -13.34 -13.88
CA ALA A 368 0.53 -14.15 -13.07
C ALA A 368 1.09 -15.36 -13.82
N GLU A 369 0.26 -16.05 -14.63
CA GLU A 369 0.68 -17.15 -15.49
C GLU A 369 1.74 -16.69 -16.51
N TYR A 370 1.47 -15.59 -17.22
CA TYR A 370 2.40 -14.99 -18.18
C TYR A 370 3.73 -14.55 -17.56
N ILE A 371 3.72 -14.04 -16.32
CA ILE A 371 4.97 -13.66 -15.64
C ILE A 371 5.82 -14.88 -15.26
N ASN A 372 5.23 -16.04 -14.95
CA ASN A 372 6.01 -17.27 -14.77
C ASN A 372 6.67 -17.75 -16.05
N ASP A 373 5.97 -17.69 -17.19
CA ASP A 373 6.56 -17.99 -18.50
C ASP A 373 7.70 -16.99 -18.82
N ALA A 374 7.51 -15.70 -18.48
CA ALA A 374 8.51 -14.65 -18.67
C ALA A 374 9.73 -14.83 -17.76
N LEU A 375 9.56 -15.29 -16.52
CA LEU A 375 10.67 -15.61 -15.60
C LEU A 375 11.54 -16.73 -16.17
N ALA A 376 10.93 -17.80 -16.70
CA ALA A 376 11.67 -18.90 -17.34
C ALA A 376 12.45 -18.41 -18.58
N TYR A 377 11.83 -17.56 -19.41
CA TYR A 377 12.49 -16.96 -20.58
C TYR A 377 13.63 -16.01 -20.20
N ILE A 378 13.44 -15.13 -19.21
CA ILE A 378 14.49 -14.21 -18.74
C ILE A 378 15.72 -14.98 -18.26
N LEU A 379 15.53 -16.09 -17.53
CA LEU A 379 16.64 -16.89 -17.03
C LEU A 379 17.36 -17.67 -18.16
N SER A 380 16.66 -18.11 -19.20
CA SER A 380 17.31 -18.78 -20.35
C SER A 380 18.15 -17.82 -21.21
N LEU A 381 17.81 -16.52 -21.26
CA LEU A 381 18.63 -15.51 -21.95
C LEU A 381 20.05 -15.38 -21.39
N TYR A 382 20.28 -15.66 -20.11
CA TYR A 382 21.63 -15.62 -19.52
C TYR A 382 22.46 -16.87 -19.87
N GLN A 383 21.80 -18.00 -20.15
CA GLN A 383 22.45 -19.29 -20.43
C GLN A 383 23.00 -19.36 -21.87
N ASP A 384 22.47 -18.58 -22.81
CA ASP A 384 23.06 -18.44 -24.15
C ASP A 384 24.26 -17.50 -24.10
N SER A 385 25.46 -18.07 -24.09
CA SER A 385 26.75 -17.34 -24.02
C SER A 385 27.03 -16.40 -25.20
N ARG A 386 26.13 -16.32 -26.20
CA ARG A 386 26.16 -15.32 -27.28
C ARG A 386 25.36 -14.06 -26.94
N ARG A 387 24.42 -14.15 -25.99
CA ARG A 387 23.51 -13.08 -25.54
C ARG A 387 23.87 -12.51 -24.16
N SER A 388 24.62 -13.27 -23.37
CA SER A 388 25.18 -12.83 -22.09
C SER A 388 26.66 -12.49 -22.22
N GLY A 389 26.98 -11.20 -22.37
CA GLY A 389 28.37 -10.70 -22.30
C GLY A 389 28.96 -10.72 -20.88
N ARG A 390 28.58 -11.72 -20.06
CA ARG A 390 28.87 -11.88 -18.64
C ARG A 390 30.19 -12.62 -18.43
N ASP A 391 30.81 -12.39 -17.28
CA ASP A 391 32.05 -13.07 -16.89
C ASP A 391 31.78 -14.57 -16.66
N ALA A 392 32.43 -15.42 -17.46
CA ALA A 392 32.28 -16.88 -17.43
C ALA A 392 32.81 -17.54 -16.13
N THR A 393 33.42 -16.79 -15.22
CA THR A 393 33.76 -17.27 -13.86
C THR A 393 32.61 -17.11 -12.86
N LEU A 394 31.55 -16.38 -13.21
CA LEU A 394 30.38 -16.16 -12.36
C LEU A 394 29.27 -17.18 -12.65
N PRO A 395 28.53 -17.64 -11.62
CA PRO A 395 27.37 -18.52 -11.82
C PRO A 395 26.21 -17.78 -12.51
N ASP A 396 25.47 -18.48 -13.36
CA ASP A 396 24.28 -17.95 -14.02
C ASP A 396 23.16 -17.56 -13.02
N PRO A 397 22.30 -16.59 -13.36
CA PRO A 397 21.08 -16.32 -12.60
C PRO A 397 20.17 -17.55 -12.53
N SER A 398 19.77 -17.92 -11.31
CA SER A 398 18.68 -18.87 -11.05
C SER A 398 17.40 -18.18 -10.58
N SER A 399 17.38 -16.85 -10.50
CA SER A 399 16.25 -16.08 -9.97
C SER A 399 16.28 -14.61 -10.35
N VAL A 400 15.10 -14.00 -10.39
CA VAL A 400 14.82 -12.61 -10.77
C VAL A 400 14.26 -11.84 -9.56
N ILE A 401 14.58 -10.55 -9.46
CA ILE A 401 13.98 -9.63 -8.47
C ILE A 401 12.69 -9.04 -9.06
N LEU A 402 11.56 -9.13 -8.34
CA LEU A 402 10.29 -8.52 -8.79
C LEU A 402 10.08 -7.14 -8.18
N LEU A 403 9.68 -6.17 -9.03
CA LEU A 403 9.25 -4.83 -8.61
C LEU A 403 7.81 -4.58 -9.07
N GLY A 404 6.85 -4.51 -8.14
CA GLY A 404 5.44 -4.32 -8.46
C GLY A 404 4.91 -2.93 -8.12
N HIS A 405 4.23 -2.28 -9.06
CA HIS A 405 3.46 -1.06 -8.78
C HIS A 405 1.96 -1.37 -8.73
N SER A 406 1.25 -0.84 -7.72
CA SER A 406 -0.22 -0.96 -7.63
C SER A 406 -0.64 -2.44 -7.74
N MET A 407 -1.61 -2.79 -8.60
CA MET A 407 -2.02 -4.18 -8.88
C MET A 407 -0.88 -5.10 -9.35
N GLY A 408 0.18 -4.59 -9.98
CA GLY A 408 1.35 -5.38 -10.39
C GLY A 408 2.09 -6.02 -9.21
N GLY A 409 2.02 -5.42 -8.01
CA GLY A 409 2.51 -6.05 -6.78
C GLY A 409 1.62 -7.18 -6.24
N VAL A 410 0.35 -7.22 -6.64
CA VAL A 410 -0.56 -8.34 -6.35
C VAL A 410 -0.30 -9.48 -7.33
N VAL A 411 -0.07 -9.16 -8.61
CA VAL A 411 0.43 -10.12 -9.61
C VAL A 411 1.74 -10.74 -9.14
N ALA A 412 2.70 -9.95 -8.62
CA ALA A 412 3.96 -10.46 -8.06
C ALA A 412 3.76 -11.49 -6.91
N ARG A 413 2.65 -11.40 -6.16
CA ARG A 413 2.29 -12.37 -5.12
C ARG A 413 1.56 -13.59 -5.67
N ALA A 414 0.71 -13.40 -6.67
CA ALA A 414 -0.03 -14.46 -7.37
C ALA A 414 0.89 -15.35 -8.21
N VAL A 415 1.98 -14.80 -8.76
CA VAL A 415 3.05 -15.53 -9.46
C VAL A 415 3.51 -16.77 -8.68
N LEU A 416 3.64 -16.66 -7.35
CA LEU A 416 4.06 -17.76 -6.47
C LEU A 416 2.96 -18.81 -6.18
N THR A 417 1.70 -18.53 -6.55
CA THR A 417 0.55 -19.41 -6.32
C THR A 417 0.11 -20.18 -7.57
N MET A 418 0.68 -19.88 -8.74
CA MET A 418 0.32 -20.52 -10.01
C MET A 418 1.06 -21.84 -10.21
N SER A 419 0.44 -22.79 -10.92
CA SER A 419 0.99 -24.13 -11.18
C SER A 419 2.21 -24.15 -12.12
N ASN A 420 2.47 -23.09 -12.89
CA ASN A 420 3.67 -22.93 -13.70
C ASN A 420 4.84 -22.25 -12.96
N TYR A 421 4.71 -21.93 -11.66
CA TYR A 421 5.81 -21.35 -10.89
C TYR A 421 6.95 -22.34 -10.68
N GLN A 422 8.16 -21.94 -11.08
CA GLN A 422 9.38 -22.70 -10.85
C GLN A 422 10.02 -22.26 -9.51
N SER A 423 10.18 -23.20 -8.58
CA SER A 423 10.64 -22.90 -7.22
C SER A 423 12.01 -22.20 -7.20
N ASN A 424 12.13 -21.19 -6.33
CA ASN A 424 13.28 -20.30 -6.17
C ASN A 424 13.55 -19.30 -7.31
N THR A 425 12.78 -19.30 -8.41
CA THR A 425 12.98 -18.29 -9.49
C THR A 425 12.63 -16.87 -9.07
N VAL A 426 11.85 -16.69 -7.99
CA VAL A 426 11.67 -15.41 -7.30
C VAL A 426 12.16 -15.55 -5.86
N ASN A 427 12.98 -14.59 -5.42
CA ASN A 427 13.51 -14.56 -4.05
C ASN A 427 13.33 -13.21 -3.35
N THR A 428 13.10 -12.12 -4.10
CA THR A 428 12.96 -10.75 -3.57
C THR A 428 11.86 -10.04 -4.34
N ILE A 429 10.92 -9.45 -3.62
CA ILE A 429 9.81 -8.68 -4.15
C ILE A 429 9.76 -7.34 -3.41
N ILE A 430 9.74 -6.22 -4.14
CA ILE A 430 9.43 -4.89 -3.59
C ILE A 430 8.16 -4.39 -4.26
N THR A 431 7.22 -3.87 -3.47
CA THR A 431 5.91 -3.42 -3.94
C THR A 431 5.63 -1.97 -3.54
N MET A 432 4.92 -1.23 -4.38
CA MET A 432 4.78 0.23 -4.30
C MET A 432 3.32 0.64 -4.50
N SER A 433 2.70 1.22 -3.46
CA SER A 433 1.25 1.51 -3.42
C SER A 433 0.37 0.30 -3.77
N THR A 434 0.81 -0.90 -3.42
CA THR A 434 0.12 -2.16 -3.76
C THR A 434 -0.95 -2.51 -2.73
N PRO A 435 -2.23 -2.66 -3.14
CA PRO A 435 -3.30 -3.10 -2.25
C PRO A 435 -3.16 -4.61 -1.96
N HIS A 436 -2.52 -4.95 -0.84
CA HIS A 436 -2.20 -6.32 -0.42
C HIS A 436 -3.30 -6.97 0.43
N ALA A 437 -3.84 -6.23 1.40
CA ALA A 437 -4.78 -6.76 2.37
C ALA A 437 -6.17 -6.99 1.74
N LEU A 438 -6.63 -6.05 0.92
CA LEU A 438 -7.95 -6.02 0.29
C LEU A 438 -7.87 -5.43 -1.13
N PRO A 439 -8.75 -5.84 -2.07
CA PRO A 439 -8.86 -5.18 -3.36
C PRO A 439 -9.29 -3.71 -3.19
N PRO A 440 -8.83 -2.79 -4.06
CA PRO A 440 -9.20 -1.38 -3.96
C PRO A 440 -10.68 -1.14 -4.29
N VAL A 441 -11.31 -2.03 -5.07
CA VAL A 441 -12.71 -1.93 -5.51
C VAL A 441 -13.34 -3.32 -5.56
N SER A 442 -14.25 -3.62 -4.63
CA SER A 442 -14.90 -4.94 -4.50
C SER A 442 -16.22 -5.04 -5.29
N PHE A 443 -16.20 -4.74 -6.59
CA PHE A 443 -17.39 -4.88 -7.47
C PHE A 443 -17.51 -6.25 -8.14
N ASP A 444 -16.42 -7.03 -8.18
CA ASP A 444 -16.35 -8.37 -8.74
C ASP A 444 -16.17 -9.41 -7.62
N ALA A 445 -16.93 -10.50 -7.69
CA ALA A 445 -16.84 -11.60 -6.74
C ALA A 445 -15.59 -12.45 -6.98
N ASP A 446 -15.20 -12.63 -8.25
CA ASP A 446 -14.05 -13.46 -8.61
C ASP A 446 -12.73 -12.78 -8.18
N LEU A 447 -12.65 -11.44 -8.26
CA LEU A 447 -11.57 -10.64 -7.69
C LEU A 447 -11.43 -10.83 -6.17
N VAL A 448 -12.54 -10.80 -5.42
CA VAL A 448 -12.52 -11.01 -3.95
C VAL A 448 -12.09 -12.44 -3.62
N ALA A 449 -12.59 -13.45 -4.34
CA ALA A 449 -12.18 -14.83 -4.20
C ALA A 449 -10.68 -15.05 -4.53
N THR A 450 -10.20 -14.42 -5.61
CA THR A 450 -8.78 -14.42 -6.01
C THR A 450 -7.90 -13.82 -4.93
N TYR A 451 -8.30 -12.67 -4.36
CA TYR A 451 -7.61 -12.05 -3.23
C TYR A 451 -7.55 -12.97 -2.00
N LYS A 452 -8.67 -13.63 -1.66
CA LYS A 452 -8.73 -14.58 -0.55
C LYS A 452 -7.78 -15.76 -0.77
N GLN A 453 -7.81 -16.38 -1.96
CA GLN A 453 -6.90 -17.48 -2.33
C GLN A 453 -5.41 -17.08 -2.22
N ILE A 454 -5.02 -15.91 -2.74
CA ILE A 454 -3.63 -15.42 -2.66
C ILE A 454 -3.24 -15.11 -1.20
N ASN A 455 -4.13 -14.50 -0.42
CA ASN A 455 -3.85 -14.16 0.97
C ASN A 455 -3.76 -15.40 1.86
N ASP A 456 -4.63 -16.39 1.67
CA ASP A 456 -4.63 -17.62 2.45
C ASP A 456 -3.42 -18.52 2.13
N TYR A 457 -3.02 -18.66 0.86
CA TYR A 457 -1.76 -19.35 0.50
C TYR A 457 -0.53 -18.72 1.19
N TRP A 458 -0.46 -17.39 1.23
CA TRP A 458 0.63 -16.68 1.90
C TRP A 458 0.61 -16.91 3.42
N ARG A 459 -0.57 -16.87 4.06
CA ARG A 459 -0.74 -17.19 5.50
C ARG A 459 -0.35 -18.63 5.81
N GLU A 460 -0.92 -19.60 5.09
CA GLU A 460 -0.71 -21.04 5.29
C GLU A 460 0.76 -21.45 5.10
N SER A 461 1.48 -20.79 4.18
CA SER A 461 2.92 -20.99 3.98
C SER A 461 3.74 -20.65 5.23
N TYR A 462 3.38 -19.60 5.97
CA TYR A 462 4.05 -19.21 7.22
C TYR A 462 3.53 -19.94 8.47
N LEU A 463 2.37 -20.63 8.39
CA LEU A 463 1.89 -21.54 9.44
C LEU A 463 2.60 -22.92 9.41
N GLN A 464 3.42 -23.21 8.39
CA GLN A 464 4.17 -24.46 8.30
C GLN A 464 5.23 -24.61 9.41
N LYS A 465 5.15 -25.71 10.17
CA LYS A 465 6.03 -25.97 11.34
C LYS A 465 7.50 -26.22 10.99
N TRP A 466 7.82 -26.51 9.73
CA TRP A 466 9.17 -26.82 9.26
C TRP A 466 9.54 -25.92 8.09
N ALA A 467 10.72 -25.29 8.13
CA ALA A 467 11.19 -24.37 7.09
C ALA A 467 11.20 -25.02 5.69
N ASN A 468 11.56 -26.30 5.59
CA ASN A 468 11.59 -27.06 4.34
C ASN A 468 10.20 -27.24 3.69
N ASN A 469 9.12 -27.06 4.45
CA ASN A 469 7.74 -27.17 3.95
C ASN A 469 7.16 -25.79 3.55
N ASN A 470 7.86 -24.69 3.83
CA ASN A 470 7.41 -23.34 3.51
C ASN A 470 7.95 -22.93 2.13
N PRO A 471 7.12 -22.85 1.07
CA PRO A 471 7.56 -22.47 -0.27
C PRO A 471 8.05 -21.01 -0.36
N LEU A 472 7.74 -20.19 0.64
CA LEU A 472 8.12 -18.78 0.75
C LEU A 472 9.35 -18.54 1.65
N TRP A 473 10.00 -19.58 2.19
CA TRP A 473 11.12 -19.45 3.13
C TRP A 473 12.31 -18.61 2.63
N HIS A 474 12.56 -18.61 1.32
CA HIS A 474 13.60 -17.82 0.66
C HIS A 474 13.09 -16.49 0.06
N VAL A 475 11.79 -16.22 0.14
CA VAL A 475 11.16 -15.02 -0.39
C VAL A 475 11.22 -13.89 0.63
N THR A 476 11.64 -12.70 0.19
CA THR A 476 11.47 -11.45 0.92
C THR A 476 10.44 -10.58 0.21
N LEU A 477 9.46 -10.03 0.93
CA LEU A 477 8.47 -9.08 0.40
C LEU A 477 8.48 -7.77 1.20
N ILE A 478 8.86 -6.68 0.57
CA ILE A 478 8.76 -5.33 1.14
C ILE A 478 7.57 -4.59 0.50
N SER A 479 6.73 -3.95 1.31
CA SER A 479 5.65 -3.08 0.84
C SER A 479 5.95 -1.63 1.19
N ILE A 480 5.90 -0.75 0.20
CA ILE A 480 6.15 0.68 0.37
C ILE A 480 4.88 1.47 0.06
N ALA A 481 4.39 2.20 1.05
CA ALA A 481 3.17 3.00 1.02
C ALA A 481 3.46 4.48 0.74
N GLY A 482 2.68 5.11 -0.15
CA GLY A 482 2.81 6.53 -0.49
C GLY A 482 2.31 7.51 0.59
N GLY A 483 1.58 7.05 1.62
CA GLY A 483 0.96 7.92 2.61
C GLY A 483 -0.39 8.48 2.17
N SER A 484 -0.79 9.66 2.66
CA SER A 484 -2.14 10.18 2.35
C SER A 484 -2.26 10.89 0.99
N GLY A 485 -1.14 11.02 0.26
CA GLY A 485 -1.15 11.44 -1.14
C GLY A 485 -1.73 10.39 -2.10
N ASP A 486 -1.79 9.12 -1.70
CA ASP A 486 -2.43 8.08 -2.51
C ASP A 486 -3.96 8.25 -2.50
N SER A 487 -4.50 8.58 -3.67
CA SER A 487 -5.93 8.81 -3.93
C SER A 487 -6.57 7.69 -4.76
N VAL A 488 -5.86 6.58 -4.99
CA VAL A 488 -6.35 5.41 -5.72
C VAL A 488 -6.48 4.22 -4.78
N VAL A 489 -5.49 4.00 -3.92
CA VAL A 489 -5.41 2.91 -2.93
C VAL A 489 -5.32 3.52 -1.54
N PRO A 490 -6.22 3.18 -0.59
CA PRO A 490 -6.02 3.53 0.82
C PRO A 490 -4.71 2.94 1.32
N SER A 491 -3.79 3.77 1.84
CA SER A 491 -2.43 3.31 2.21
C SER A 491 -2.45 2.19 3.26
N ASP A 492 -3.46 2.13 4.13
CA ASP A 492 -3.65 1.05 5.11
C ASP A 492 -3.74 -0.33 4.43
N TYR A 493 -4.35 -0.42 3.24
CA TYR A 493 -4.51 -1.67 2.48
C TYR A 493 -3.17 -2.21 1.92
N THR A 494 -2.10 -1.42 1.98
CA THR A 494 -0.73 -1.85 1.63
C THR A 494 -0.02 -2.61 2.75
N SER A 495 -0.66 -2.75 3.92
CA SER A 495 -0.10 -3.47 5.06
C SER A 495 0.06 -4.97 4.79
N LEU A 496 1.22 -5.52 5.19
CA LEU A 496 1.55 -6.94 5.16
C LEU A 496 1.32 -7.64 6.51
N ALA A 497 0.89 -6.92 7.56
CA ALA A 497 0.88 -7.42 8.94
C ALA A 497 -0.01 -8.66 9.17
N SER A 498 -0.97 -8.92 8.28
CA SER A 498 -1.87 -10.09 8.27
C SER A 498 -1.47 -11.19 7.26
N LEU A 499 -0.28 -11.07 6.65
CA LEU A 499 0.17 -11.84 5.48
C LEU A 499 1.64 -12.29 5.52
N VAL A 500 2.55 -11.49 6.09
CA VAL A 500 4.01 -11.77 6.12
C VAL A 500 4.59 -11.44 7.49
N PRO A 501 5.39 -12.33 8.12
CA PRO A 501 6.09 -12.02 9.36
C PRO A 501 7.32 -11.12 9.12
N GLU A 502 7.69 -10.30 10.11
CA GLU A 502 8.86 -9.40 10.15
C GLU A 502 10.22 -10.04 9.77
N THR A 503 10.31 -11.37 9.79
CA THR A 503 11.50 -12.14 9.39
C THR A 503 11.63 -12.32 7.87
N HIS A 504 10.56 -12.04 7.11
CA HIS A 504 10.44 -12.19 5.66
C HIS A 504 9.92 -10.91 4.97
N GLY A 505 9.29 -9.98 5.69
CA GLY A 505 8.77 -8.74 5.09
C GLY A 505 8.28 -7.71 6.10
N PHE A 506 8.06 -6.47 5.65
CA PHE A 506 7.40 -5.41 6.42
C PHE A 506 6.78 -4.36 5.47
N THR A 507 5.86 -3.54 6.02
CA THR A 507 5.32 -2.36 5.35
C THR A 507 5.95 -1.10 5.93
N VAL A 508 6.35 -0.18 5.05
CA VAL A 508 7.01 1.09 5.38
C VAL A 508 6.44 2.23 4.52
N PHE A 509 6.40 3.45 5.05
CA PHE A 509 5.91 4.63 4.33
C PHE A 509 7.06 5.44 3.71
N THR A 510 6.81 6.11 2.58
CA THR A 510 7.79 7.02 1.95
C THR A 510 8.20 8.20 2.84
N THR A 511 7.37 8.54 3.83
CA THR A 511 7.70 9.53 4.88
C THR A 511 8.69 9.00 5.92
N THR A 512 8.76 7.68 6.12
CA THR A 512 9.70 7.00 7.03
C THR A 512 11.10 6.93 6.44
N MET A 513 11.20 6.73 5.13
CA MET A 513 12.45 6.48 4.42
C MET A 513 13.43 7.67 4.55
N PRO A 514 14.66 7.46 5.06
CA PRO A 514 15.68 8.51 5.19
C PRO A 514 15.98 9.20 3.85
N ASN A 515 16.12 10.53 3.89
CA ASN A 515 16.31 11.40 2.71
C ASN A 515 15.13 11.40 1.71
N VAL A 516 13.97 10.85 2.07
CA VAL A 516 12.71 10.95 1.28
C VAL A 516 11.70 11.81 2.02
N TRP A 517 11.35 11.45 3.25
CA TRP A 517 10.54 12.22 4.21
C TRP A 517 9.24 12.88 3.67
N THR A 518 8.65 12.36 2.59
CA THR A 518 7.49 12.98 1.93
C THR A 518 6.42 11.95 1.57
N GLY A 519 5.16 12.39 1.60
CA GLY A 519 4.05 11.62 1.03
C GLY A 519 4.12 11.69 -0.50
N VAL A 520 3.94 10.56 -1.16
CA VAL A 520 4.02 10.43 -2.62
C VAL A 520 2.71 9.83 -3.13
N ASP A 521 2.09 10.45 -4.14
CA ASP A 521 0.84 9.93 -4.71
C ASP A 521 1.04 8.64 -5.53
N HIS A 522 -0.09 8.01 -5.86
CA HIS A 522 -0.17 6.71 -6.52
C HIS A 522 0.61 6.62 -7.83
N LEU A 523 0.77 7.72 -8.58
CA LEU A 523 1.48 7.73 -9.86
C LEU A 523 2.90 8.27 -9.69
N SER A 524 3.11 9.23 -8.79
CA SER A 524 4.43 9.77 -8.47
C SER A 524 5.37 8.74 -7.87
N ILE A 525 4.86 7.73 -7.15
CA ILE A 525 5.71 6.68 -6.55
C ILE A 525 6.50 5.89 -7.62
N ALA A 526 6.04 5.82 -8.87
CA ALA A 526 6.77 5.19 -9.96
C ALA A 526 7.94 6.04 -10.52
N TRP A 527 8.04 7.33 -10.20
CA TRP A 527 9.07 8.23 -10.75
C TRP A 527 9.77 9.17 -9.76
N CYS A 528 9.33 9.26 -8.51
CA CYS A 528 9.83 10.25 -7.56
C CYS A 528 11.34 10.13 -7.29
N ASP A 529 12.11 11.22 -7.50
CA ASP A 529 13.57 11.13 -7.59
C ASP A 529 14.29 10.70 -6.29
N ALA A 530 13.90 11.22 -5.13
CA ALA A 530 14.49 10.80 -3.85
C ALA A 530 14.14 9.34 -3.51
N PHE A 531 12.88 8.94 -3.79
CA PHE A 531 12.39 7.59 -3.53
C PHE A 531 13.07 6.54 -4.41
N ARG A 532 13.13 6.75 -5.74
CA ARG A 532 13.77 5.80 -6.68
C ARG A 532 15.24 5.57 -6.32
N LYS A 533 15.95 6.61 -5.86
CA LYS A 533 17.34 6.54 -5.36
C LYS A 533 17.46 5.61 -4.16
N SER A 534 16.60 5.77 -3.14
CA SER A 534 16.58 4.89 -1.97
C SER A 534 16.32 3.43 -2.35
N VAL A 535 15.33 3.16 -3.22
CA VAL A 535 15.02 1.80 -3.69
C VAL A 535 16.18 1.17 -4.46
N ILE A 536 16.78 1.89 -5.41
CA ILE A 536 17.89 1.38 -6.21
C ILE A 536 19.15 1.14 -5.36
N GLN A 537 19.46 2.02 -4.41
CA GLN A 537 20.56 1.79 -3.46
C GLN A 537 20.33 0.55 -2.59
N ALA A 538 19.08 0.31 -2.14
CA ALA A 538 18.73 -0.90 -1.40
C ALA A 538 18.85 -2.18 -2.26
N LEU A 539 18.52 -2.12 -3.56
CA LEU A 539 18.77 -3.24 -4.47
C LEU A 539 20.27 -3.52 -4.64
N TYR A 540 21.09 -2.49 -4.82
CA TYR A 540 22.54 -2.66 -4.95
C TYR A 540 23.22 -3.20 -3.69
N ASP A 541 22.70 -2.88 -2.51
CA ASP A 541 23.17 -3.48 -1.25
C ASP A 541 22.65 -4.92 -1.03
N VAL A 542 21.64 -5.38 -1.79
CA VAL A 542 21.03 -6.72 -1.70
C VAL A 542 21.63 -7.73 -2.68
N VAL A 543 22.14 -7.29 -3.83
CA VAL A 543 22.71 -8.18 -4.85
C VAL A 543 24.05 -8.81 -4.46
N ASP A 544 24.30 -10.01 -4.98
CA ASP A 544 25.57 -10.72 -4.94
C ASP A 544 25.64 -11.73 -6.11
N VAL A 545 26.32 -11.35 -7.21
CA VAL A 545 26.43 -12.19 -8.42
C VAL A 545 27.27 -13.46 -8.24
N ARG A 546 27.98 -13.60 -7.11
CA ARG A 546 28.78 -14.80 -6.79
C ARG A 546 27.89 -15.97 -6.34
N ARG A 547 26.58 -15.74 -6.20
CA ARG A 547 25.55 -16.72 -5.87
C ARG A 547 24.64 -16.90 -7.09
N LEU A 548 24.24 -18.15 -7.38
CA LEU A 548 23.20 -18.46 -8.39
C LEU A 548 21.93 -17.58 -8.20
N SER A 549 21.52 -17.38 -6.94
CA SER A 549 20.37 -16.54 -6.55
C SER A 549 20.52 -15.04 -6.82
N GLN A 550 21.70 -14.57 -7.26
CA GLN A 550 22.06 -13.16 -7.52
C GLN A 550 21.83 -12.17 -6.36
N THR A 551 21.35 -12.62 -5.20
CA THR A 551 21.13 -11.84 -3.97
C THR A 551 21.73 -12.53 -2.76
N LYS A 552 22.00 -11.73 -1.72
CA LYS A 552 22.34 -12.18 -0.37
C LYS A 552 21.24 -13.07 0.25
N PRO A 553 21.56 -13.88 1.29
CA PRO A 553 20.58 -14.63 2.09
C PRO A 553 19.47 -13.76 2.69
N ARG A 554 18.29 -14.36 2.91
CA ARG A 554 17.09 -13.66 3.41
C ARG A 554 17.36 -12.75 4.62
N ALA A 555 18.08 -13.23 5.63
CA ALA A 555 18.35 -12.48 6.86
C ALA A 555 19.17 -11.19 6.57
N GLU A 556 20.26 -11.31 5.80
CA GLU A 556 21.08 -10.17 5.38
C GLU A 556 20.26 -9.16 4.55
N ARG A 557 19.40 -9.63 3.64
CA ARG A 557 18.50 -8.73 2.88
C ARG A 557 17.53 -7.98 3.81
N MET A 558 16.98 -8.65 4.83
CA MET A 558 16.08 -7.98 5.78
C MET A 558 16.82 -6.91 6.60
N SER A 559 18.06 -7.15 7.03
CA SER A 559 18.91 -6.15 7.69
C SER A 559 19.18 -4.95 6.77
N VAL A 560 19.57 -5.20 5.51
CA VAL A 560 19.76 -4.15 4.49
C VAL A 560 18.49 -3.34 4.24
N PHE A 561 17.34 -4.00 4.05
CA PHE A 561 16.07 -3.30 3.83
C PHE A 561 15.64 -2.48 5.07
N ARG A 562 15.87 -2.98 6.29
CA ARG A 562 15.68 -2.18 7.50
C ARG A 562 16.57 -0.93 7.48
N LYS A 563 17.88 -1.09 7.32
CA LYS A 563 18.86 0.01 7.33
C LYS A 563 18.66 1.04 6.20
N ARG A 564 18.02 0.66 5.08
CA ARG A 564 17.75 1.57 3.95
C ARG A 564 16.38 2.24 3.97
N PHE A 565 15.36 1.62 4.57
CA PHE A 565 13.97 2.12 4.51
C PHE A 565 13.39 2.57 5.85
N LEU A 566 13.93 2.08 6.98
CA LEU A 566 13.54 2.52 8.32
C LEU A 566 14.48 3.61 8.83
N THR A 567 14.17 4.21 9.99
CA THR A 567 14.92 5.37 10.50
C THR A 567 16.13 5.02 11.36
N GLY A 568 16.18 3.80 11.92
CA GLY A 568 17.12 3.44 13.00
C GLY A 568 16.61 3.80 14.39
N LEU A 569 15.39 4.36 14.50
CA LEU A 569 14.71 4.73 15.74
C LEU A 569 13.51 3.81 16.04
N GLU A 570 13.53 2.60 15.51
CA GLU A 570 12.53 1.55 15.73
C GLU A 570 13.00 0.60 16.85
N ASP A 571 12.06 0.07 17.64
CA ASP A 571 12.37 -0.76 18.83
C ASP A 571 13.23 -2.02 18.52
N ASN A 572 13.25 -2.46 17.26
CA ASN A 572 13.99 -3.62 16.74
C ASN A 572 15.18 -3.22 15.84
N ALA A 573 15.77 -2.03 16.00
CA ALA A 573 16.92 -1.58 15.22
C ALA A 573 18.22 -2.35 15.56
N GLU A 574 19.01 -2.69 14.55
CA GLU A 574 20.28 -3.42 14.72
C GLU A 574 21.43 -2.44 14.99
N VAL A 575 21.85 -2.31 16.25
CA VAL A 575 23.00 -1.47 16.66
C VAL A 575 24.32 -2.17 16.31
N SER A 576 25.19 -1.54 15.52
CA SER A 576 26.40 -2.19 15.02
C SER A 576 27.61 -2.11 15.97
N ILE A 577 27.61 -1.15 16.90
CA ILE A 577 28.76 -0.89 17.80
C ILE A 577 29.19 -2.10 18.64
N SER A 578 28.22 -2.92 19.08
CA SER A 578 28.48 -4.09 19.93
C SER A 578 29.16 -5.23 19.17
N GLN A 579 29.02 -5.28 17.83
CA GLN A 579 29.55 -6.35 16.99
C GLN A 579 31.00 -6.09 16.51
N ARG A 580 31.49 -4.85 16.59
CA ARG A 580 32.81 -4.47 16.08
C ARG A 580 33.91 -4.55 17.14
N MET A 581 35.14 -4.79 16.68
CA MET A 581 36.36 -4.61 17.48
C MET A 581 36.80 -3.14 17.52
N PRO A 582 37.54 -2.70 18.56
CA PRO A 582 38.13 -1.36 18.62
C PRO A 582 39.03 -1.08 17.41
N SER A 583 38.81 0.06 16.74
CA SER A 583 39.55 0.49 15.54
C SER A 583 40.56 1.59 15.82
N THR A 584 40.34 2.36 16.89
CA THR A 584 40.95 3.68 17.09
C THR A 584 41.59 3.78 18.48
N LEU A 585 42.86 4.17 18.55
CA LEU A 585 43.56 4.51 19.78
C LEU A 585 43.54 6.02 19.98
N LEU A 586 42.88 6.50 21.03
CA LEU A 586 42.84 7.92 21.40
C LEU A 586 43.81 8.18 22.57
N THR A 587 44.72 9.15 22.42
CA THR A 587 45.73 9.51 23.43
C THR A 587 45.55 10.96 23.86
N LEU A 588 45.34 11.18 25.17
CA LEU A 588 44.91 12.44 25.76
C LEU A 588 45.83 12.89 26.90
N ASP A 589 46.28 14.14 26.86
CA ASP A 589 47.00 14.77 27.96
C ASP A 589 46.06 15.09 29.14
N ASP A 590 46.59 15.25 30.35
CA ASP A 590 45.78 15.61 31.53
C ASP A 590 45.15 17.01 31.37
N ASP A 591 45.94 18.01 30.96
CA ASP A 591 45.48 19.40 30.76
C ASP A 591 44.45 19.56 29.63
N LYS A 592 44.28 18.54 28.78
CA LYS A 592 43.36 18.56 27.62
C LYS A 592 42.11 17.69 27.80
N LYS A 593 41.78 17.33 29.04
CA LYS A 593 40.55 16.60 29.41
C LYS A 593 39.50 17.53 30.02
N PRO A 594 38.62 18.17 29.23
CA PRO A 594 37.31 18.56 29.72
C PRO A 594 36.48 17.29 29.99
N LEU A 595 36.73 16.69 31.16
CA LEU A 595 35.92 15.60 31.70
C LEU A 595 34.67 16.22 32.30
N LEU A 596 33.53 15.96 31.64
CA LEU A 596 32.22 16.38 32.13
C LEU A 596 31.85 15.55 33.37
N LYS A 597 31.08 16.13 34.29
CA LYS A 597 30.54 15.38 35.42
C LYS A 597 29.51 14.36 34.92
N ALA A 598 29.29 13.30 35.71
CA ALA A 598 28.17 12.39 35.46
C ALA A 598 26.85 13.20 35.37
N ASN A 599 26.06 12.91 34.34
CA ASN A 599 24.81 13.61 33.98
C ASN A 599 24.95 15.09 33.56
N GLU A 600 26.16 15.58 33.27
CA GLU A 600 26.38 16.91 32.69
C GLU A 600 26.24 16.88 31.16
N ARG A 601 25.48 17.82 30.59
CA ARG A 601 25.22 17.93 29.15
C ARG A 601 26.36 18.66 28.44
N LEU A 602 26.90 18.06 27.38
CA LEU A 602 27.78 18.76 26.44
C LEU A 602 26.94 19.65 25.52
N VAL A 603 27.30 20.94 25.40
CA VAL A 603 26.74 21.86 24.42
C VAL A 603 27.87 22.63 23.74
N ILE A 604 28.16 22.30 22.48
CA ILE A 604 29.08 23.03 21.60
C ILE A 604 28.24 23.98 20.74
N ARG A 605 28.62 25.26 20.67
CA ARG A 605 27.93 26.30 19.86
C ARG A 605 28.68 26.73 18.60
N ASN A 606 29.99 26.49 18.55
CA ASN A 606 30.88 26.68 17.40
C ASN A 606 32.08 25.73 17.59
N PHE A 607 32.58 25.13 16.51
CA PHE A 607 33.73 24.23 16.56
C PHE A 607 35.05 25.00 16.42
N GLY A 608 36.12 24.53 17.06
CA GLY A 608 37.48 25.01 16.82
C GLY A 608 37.80 26.41 17.35
N GLN A 609 37.03 26.94 18.31
CA GLN A 609 37.23 28.29 18.88
C GLN A 609 38.64 28.47 19.49
N GLU A 610 39.14 27.45 20.18
CA GLU A 610 40.44 27.47 20.90
C GLU A 610 41.66 27.24 19.98
N ARG A 611 41.45 27.06 18.67
CA ARG A 611 42.48 26.78 17.65
C ARG A 611 43.37 25.56 17.93
N GLN A 612 42.84 24.58 18.65
CA GLN A 612 43.45 23.27 18.87
C GLN A 612 42.38 22.18 18.79
N PHE A 613 42.78 20.98 18.35
CA PHE A 613 41.94 19.79 18.44
C PHE A 613 41.63 19.46 19.91
N LYS A 614 40.36 19.18 20.21
CA LYS A 614 39.83 19.01 21.57
C LYS A 614 38.96 17.76 21.64
N ALA A 615 39.02 17.03 22.75
CA ALA A 615 38.18 15.85 22.98
C ALA A 615 37.40 16.02 24.29
N HIS A 616 36.07 16.04 24.18
CA HIS A 616 35.17 16.14 25.33
C HIS A 616 34.81 14.73 25.80
N LEU A 617 35.06 14.41 27.07
CA LEU A 617 34.79 13.10 27.64
C LEU A 617 33.53 13.15 28.51
N LEU A 618 32.50 12.40 28.10
CA LEU A 618 31.32 12.13 28.91
C LEU A 618 31.51 10.75 29.57
N PRO A 619 31.54 10.64 30.91
CA PRO A 619 31.59 9.34 31.57
C PRO A 619 30.27 8.58 31.37
N VAL A 620 30.35 7.29 31.05
CA VAL A 620 29.18 6.40 30.98
C VAL A 620 28.70 6.09 32.41
N PRO A 621 27.41 6.26 32.76
CA PRO A 621 26.88 5.92 34.07
C PRO A 621 27.01 4.43 34.43
N GLU A 622 27.02 4.11 35.73
CA GLU A 622 27.07 2.72 36.19
C GLU A 622 25.72 1.99 36.01
N ALA A 623 25.78 0.68 35.76
CA ALA A 623 24.66 -0.09 35.18
C ALA A 623 23.44 -0.29 36.11
N ASP A 624 23.55 -0.01 37.42
CA ASP A 624 22.42 -0.08 38.36
C ASP A 624 21.35 1.01 38.08
N GLU A 625 21.69 2.07 37.33
CA GLU A 625 20.76 3.14 36.94
C GLU A 625 19.96 2.76 35.68
N THR A 626 19.19 1.67 35.80
CA THR A 626 18.39 1.07 34.71
C THR A 626 17.46 2.08 34.03
N GLY A 627 17.39 2.03 32.70
CA GLY A 627 16.49 2.88 31.91
C GLY A 627 17.06 4.25 31.53
N ARG A 628 18.39 4.44 31.52
CA ARG A 628 19.02 5.60 30.87
C ARG A 628 19.33 5.35 29.39
N LYS A 629 19.31 6.43 28.61
CA LYS A 629 19.71 6.46 27.20
C LYS A 629 20.72 7.59 26.94
N PHE A 630 21.68 7.33 26.07
CA PHE A 630 22.57 8.35 25.50
C PHE A 630 21.93 8.93 24.24
N THR A 631 21.94 10.25 24.10
CA THR A 631 21.45 10.94 22.90
C THR A 631 22.38 12.07 22.49
N LEU A 632 22.73 12.14 21.20
CA LEU A 632 23.54 13.21 20.61
C LEU A 632 22.89 13.72 19.32
N LEU A 633 22.84 15.03 19.13
CA LEU A 633 22.34 15.70 17.93
C LEU A 633 23.31 16.82 17.49
N THR A 634 23.55 16.94 16.19
CA THR A 634 24.39 18.00 15.60
C THR A 634 23.94 18.35 14.18
N ASP A 635 24.20 19.58 13.74
CA ASP A 635 24.05 20.03 12.34
C ASP A 635 25.24 19.65 11.44
N GLN A 636 26.22 18.90 11.96
CA GLN A 636 27.41 18.46 11.23
C GLN A 636 27.33 16.99 10.84
N VAL A 637 28.01 16.63 9.74
CA VAL A 637 28.19 15.22 9.34
C VAL A 637 29.23 14.56 10.26
N LEU A 638 28.85 13.42 10.84
CA LEU A 638 29.69 12.60 11.71
C LEU A 638 30.45 11.54 10.88
N ASP A 639 31.57 11.96 10.28
CA ASP A 639 32.47 11.09 9.53
C ASP A 639 33.35 10.20 10.42
N GLY A 640 33.93 9.15 9.82
CA GLY A 640 34.85 8.23 10.48
C GLY A 640 36.33 8.61 10.40
N PRO A 641 37.21 7.67 10.80
CA PRO A 641 38.67 7.85 10.76
C PRO A 641 39.15 8.23 9.34
N GLY A 642 39.79 9.39 9.22
CA GLY A 642 40.28 9.92 7.94
C GLY A 642 39.26 10.69 7.08
N GLY A 643 37.96 10.73 7.46
CA GLY A 643 36.96 11.57 6.79
C GLY A 643 37.14 13.07 7.03
N HIS A 644 36.29 13.90 6.39
CA HIS A 644 36.37 15.36 6.42
C HIS A 644 35.40 16.03 7.43
N GLY A 645 34.56 15.24 8.09
CA GLY A 645 33.59 15.69 9.10
C GLY A 645 34.22 16.51 10.24
N LYS A 646 33.46 17.48 10.73
CA LYS A 646 33.91 18.46 11.74
C LYS A 646 34.16 17.85 13.12
N ALA A 647 33.43 16.80 13.44
CA ALA A 647 33.47 16.10 14.71
C ALA A 647 33.39 14.58 14.49
N GLU A 648 34.07 13.82 15.34
CA GLU A 648 34.03 12.36 15.36
C GLU A 648 33.58 11.88 16.74
N VAL A 649 32.66 10.92 16.79
CA VAL A 649 32.12 10.35 18.04
C VAL A 649 32.69 8.95 18.23
N LEU A 650 33.39 8.77 19.34
CA LEU A 650 34.11 7.55 19.70
C LEU A 650 33.63 7.02 21.05
N PHE A 651 33.36 5.72 21.13
CA PHE A 651 33.03 5.04 22.38
C PHE A 651 34.25 4.28 22.89
N CYS A 652 34.68 4.58 24.11
CA CYS A 652 36.06 4.38 24.56
C CYS A 652 36.19 3.63 25.90
N THR A 653 37.29 2.89 26.02
CA THR A 653 37.70 2.13 27.23
C THR A 653 39.17 2.39 27.56
N ALA A 654 39.56 2.32 28.83
CA ALA A 654 40.95 2.48 29.23
C ALA A 654 41.87 1.39 28.65
N PHE A 655 42.99 1.80 28.04
CA PHE A 655 44.03 0.91 27.53
C PHE A 655 45.18 0.79 28.55
N PRO A 656 45.79 -0.40 28.78
CA PRO A 656 45.59 -1.66 28.06
C PRO A 656 44.29 -2.39 28.43
N LEU A 657 43.65 -2.97 27.40
CA LEU A 657 42.47 -3.82 27.57
C LEU A 657 42.80 -5.05 28.44
N LYS A 658 41.92 -5.36 29.41
CA LYS A 658 42.10 -6.44 30.43
C LYS A 658 42.25 -7.87 29.87
N LYS A 659 42.21 -8.06 28.54
CA LYS A 659 42.38 -9.34 27.82
C LYS A 659 43.51 -9.29 26.77
N GLY A 660 44.66 -8.71 27.10
CA GLY A 660 45.92 -8.91 26.36
C GLY A 660 45.96 -8.45 24.90
N ALA A 661 45.04 -7.58 24.47
CA ALA A 661 44.97 -7.08 23.10
C ALA A 661 46.23 -6.27 22.74
N SER A 662 46.81 -6.56 21.58
CA SER A 662 48.03 -5.91 21.10
C SER A 662 47.71 -4.64 20.30
N VAL A 663 48.60 -3.63 20.38
CA VAL A 663 48.42 -2.35 19.66
C VAL A 663 48.28 -2.54 18.14
N SER A 664 48.86 -3.61 17.60
CA SER A 664 48.77 -4.03 16.19
C SER A 664 47.36 -4.37 15.69
N GLN A 665 46.32 -4.36 16.53
CA GLN A 665 44.92 -4.50 16.12
C GLN A 665 44.20 -3.16 15.95
N LEU A 666 44.81 -2.03 16.33
CA LEU A 666 44.23 -0.69 16.26
C LEU A 666 44.77 0.02 15.00
N THR A 667 43.93 0.18 13.99
CA THR A 667 44.30 0.70 12.67
C THR A 667 44.57 2.21 12.67
N TYR A 668 43.89 2.98 13.54
CA TYR A 668 43.98 4.43 13.58
C TYR A 668 44.44 4.94 14.94
N THR A 669 45.27 5.99 14.96
CA THR A 669 45.79 6.61 16.19
C THR A 669 45.54 8.11 16.17
N ILE A 670 44.80 8.61 17.17
CA ILE A 670 44.56 10.04 17.38
C ILE A 670 45.35 10.44 18.63
N ASP A 671 46.44 11.18 18.46
CA ASP A 671 47.24 11.70 19.57
C ASP A 671 47.04 13.22 19.72
N LEU A 672 46.45 13.63 20.84
CA LEU A 672 46.27 15.04 21.23
C LEU A 672 47.31 15.48 22.28
N SER A 673 48.14 14.55 22.77
CA SER A 673 49.07 14.74 23.90
C SER A 673 50.41 15.39 23.55
N GLN A 674 50.66 15.66 22.27
CA GLN A 674 51.91 16.27 21.79
C GLN A 674 53.18 15.51 22.27
N GLY A 675 53.06 14.21 22.54
CA GLY A 675 54.15 13.35 23.00
C GLY A 675 54.32 13.23 24.53
N ASN A 676 53.38 13.71 25.36
CA ASN A 676 53.48 13.53 26.81
C ASN A 676 53.46 12.04 27.22
N ALA A 677 54.50 11.58 27.93
CA ALA A 677 54.63 10.21 28.39
C ALA A 677 53.58 9.79 29.44
N ALA A 678 52.97 10.75 30.15
CA ALA A 678 51.90 10.49 31.12
C ALA A 678 50.49 10.37 30.49
N ALA A 679 50.36 10.60 29.17
CA ALA A 679 49.06 10.69 28.51
C ALA A 679 48.21 9.42 28.65
N THR A 680 46.92 9.61 28.94
CA THR A 680 45.94 8.53 29.05
C THR A 680 45.58 8.00 27.67
N ARG A 681 45.62 6.67 27.52
CA ARG A 681 45.32 5.97 26.28
C ARG A 681 43.99 5.25 26.39
N LEU A 682 43.14 5.41 25.38
CA LEU A 682 41.82 4.83 25.29
C LEU A 682 41.70 4.01 23.99
N ALA A 683 41.18 2.79 24.08
CA ALA A 683 40.81 1.97 22.93
C ALA A 683 39.32 2.21 22.62
N CYS A 684 39.01 2.60 21.37
CA CYS A 684 37.70 3.10 20.99
C CYS A 684 37.12 2.46 19.72
N LYS A 685 35.79 2.43 19.63
CA LYS A 685 35.00 2.14 18.43
C LYS A 685 34.37 3.44 17.90
N GLY A 686 34.28 3.61 16.58
CA GLY A 686 33.60 4.76 15.96
C GLY A 686 32.09 4.56 15.78
N ALA A 687 31.31 5.64 15.88
CA ALA A 687 29.85 5.62 15.84
C ALA A 687 29.21 5.67 14.44
N THR A 688 30.03 5.76 13.37
CA THR A 688 29.62 6.13 12.01
C THR A 688 28.46 5.34 11.41
N ASP A 689 28.43 4.04 11.65
CA ASP A 689 27.49 3.13 10.99
C ASP A 689 26.11 3.12 11.65
N ASP A 690 26.00 3.71 12.84
CA ASP A 690 24.78 3.86 13.62
C ASP A 690 24.25 5.31 13.55
N VAL A 691 24.85 6.18 12.74
CA VAL A 691 24.41 7.59 12.56
C VAL A 691 23.05 7.64 11.85
N ILE A 692 22.09 8.28 12.51
CA ILE A 692 20.71 8.46 12.04
C ILE A 692 20.58 9.85 11.43
N SER A 693 20.15 9.92 10.16
CA SER A 693 19.85 11.18 9.48
C SER A 693 18.46 11.68 9.87
N LEU A 694 18.37 12.89 10.43
CA LEU A 694 17.11 13.58 10.71
C LEU A 694 16.96 14.84 9.84
N PRO A 695 15.75 15.21 9.41
CA PRO A 695 15.56 16.40 8.59
C PRO A 695 15.91 17.68 9.35
N ALA A 696 16.56 18.64 8.68
CA ALA A 696 17.07 19.85 9.32
C ALA A 696 15.95 20.80 9.78
N SER A 697 15.83 21.01 11.09
CA SER A 697 14.84 21.91 11.70
C SER A 697 15.45 23.26 12.08
N THR A 698 15.28 24.24 11.20
CA THR A 698 15.78 25.62 11.35
C THR A 698 14.62 26.62 11.24
N ARG A 699 14.84 27.90 11.59
CA ARG A 699 13.81 28.96 11.41
C ARG A 699 13.38 29.17 9.95
N SER A 700 14.24 28.80 8.99
CA SER A 700 13.97 28.85 7.56
C SER A 700 13.38 27.57 6.98
N SER A 701 13.48 26.44 7.68
CA SER A 701 12.93 25.15 7.21
C SER A 701 11.41 25.22 7.13
N LYS A 702 10.85 24.68 6.05
CA LYS A 702 9.40 24.65 5.81
C LYS A 702 8.87 23.22 5.65
N TYR A 703 9.67 22.33 5.07
CA TYR A 703 9.35 20.93 4.87
C TYR A 703 10.54 20.04 5.29
N PRO A 704 10.31 18.80 5.75
CA PRO A 704 11.41 17.91 6.11
C PRO A 704 12.28 17.49 4.91
N PHE A 705 11.79 17.67 3.69
CA PHE A 705 12.44 17.32 2.42
C PHE A 705 13.05 18.53 1.69
N ASP A 706 13.22 19.68 2.35
CA ASP A 706 13.94 20.84 1.80
C ASP A 706 15.42 20.46 1.51
N ASP A 707 16.06 21.08 0.51
CA ASP A 707 17.44 20.75 0.05
C ASP A 707 18.54 21.27 1.02
N VAL A 708 18.48 20.84 2.28
CA VAL A 708 19.39 21.23 3.37
C VAL A 708 20.08 19.98 3.92
N PRO A 709 21.39 20.01 4.23
CA PRO A 709 22.07 18.88 4.88
C PRO A 709 21.33 18.44 6.15
N PRO A 710 21.02 17.14 6.32
CA PRO A 710 20.30 16.64 7.48
C PRO A 710 21.14 16.74 8.76
N PHE A 711 20.47 16.78 9.91
CA PHE A 711 21.11 16.67 11.21
C PHE A 711 21.58 15.22 11.44
N SER A 712 22.78 15.05 12.02
CA SER A 712 23.25 13.75 12.49
C SER A 712 22.75 13.51 13.91
N TYR A 713 22.08 12.38 14.13
CA TYR A 713 21.59 11.93 15.43
C TYR A 713 22.19 10.58 15.81
N LEU A 714 22.42 10.37 17.10
CA LEU A 714 22.84 9.10 17.69
C LEU A 714 22.00 8.83 18.94
N GLN A 715 21.54 7.59 19.09
CA GLN A 715 20.79 7.12 20.25
C GLN A 715 21.22 5.70 20.61
N TYR A 716 21.52 5.48 21.89
CA TYR A 716 21.89 4.17 22.44
C TYR A 716 21.27 4.00 23.83
N ASN A 717 20.89 2.78 24.21
CA ASN A 717 20.50 2.48 25.58
C ASN A 717 21.77 2.27 26.43
N LEU A 718 21.66 2.41 27.76
CA LEU A 718 22.80 2.14 28.64
C LEU A 718 23.31 0.68 28.52
N GLU A 719 22.43 -0.25 28.18
CA GLU A 719 22.75 -1.67 27.92
C GLU A 719 23.73 -1.83 26.74
N ASP A 720 23.48 -1.14 25.62
CA ASP A 720 24.33 -1.13 24.42
C ASP A 720 25.73 -0.55 24.70
N LEU A 721 25.82 0.35 25.69
CA LEU A 721 27.04 1.06 26.06
C LEU A 721 27.82 0.40 27.21
N SER A 722 27.34 -0.71 27.75
CA SER A 722 27.91 -1.38 28.94
C SER A 722 29.36 -1.88 28.80
N GLU A 723 29.90 -1.99 27.57
CA GLU A 723 31.32 -2.26 27.34
C GLU A 723 32.24 -1.04 27.60
N PHE A 724 31.69 0.18 27.57
CA PHE A 724 32.46 1.43 27.49
C PHE A 724 32.50 2.21 28.81
N GLN A 725 33.53 3.04 28.97
CA GLN A 725 33.72 3.90 30.14
C GLN A 725 33.48 5.37 29.81
N PHE A 726 33.75 5.78 28.57
CA PHE A 726 33.61 7.17 28.13
C PHE A 726 33.03 7.24 26.71
N VAL A 727 32.17 8.22 26.47
CA VAL A 727 31.88 8.72 25.12
C VAL A 727 32.78 9.93 24.88
N ALA A 728 33.61 9.87 23.84
CA ALA A 728 34.53 10.91 23.45
C ALA A 728 34.02 11.62 22.18
N VAL A 729 33.75 12.92 22.29
CA VAL A 729 33.41 13.78 21.16
C VAL A 729 34.66 14.58 20.77
N VAL A 730 35.24 14.26 19.62
CA VAL A 730 36.51 14.84 19.15
C VAL A 730 36.24 15.92 18.11
N GLU A 731 36.62 17.16 18.40
CA GLU A 731 36.64 18.27 17.45
C GLU A 731 37.85 18.13 16.52
N ARG A 732 37.62 17.91 15.21
CA ARG A 732 38.67 17.64 14.21
C ARG A 732 39.03 18.88 13.38
N ILE A 733 39.01 20.08 13.98
CA ILE A 733 39.24 21.37 13.32
C ILE A 733 40.20 22.29 14.12
N ASP A 734 41.06 23.03 13.40
CA ASP A 734 42.03 24.02 13.90
C ASP A 734 41.52 25.49 13.88
N ARG A 735 40.38 25.75 13.25
CA ARG A 735 39.82 27.09 12.98
C ARG A 735 38.38 27.23 13.47
N PRO A 736 37.96 28.41 13.98
CA PRO A 736 36.56 28.66 14.29
C PRO A 736 35.66 28.41 13.07
N SER A 737 34.67 27.51 13.21
CA SER A 737 33.67 27.25 12.18
C SER A 737 32.27 27.12 12.78
N PRO A 738 31.22 27.57 12.06
CA PRO A 738 29.84 27.45 12.53
C PRO A 738 29.42 25.99 12.58
N GLY A 739 28.62 25.66 13.59
CA GLY A 739 28.07 24.34 13.84
C GLY A 739 27.89 24.10 15.34
N TRP A 740 26.88 23.30 15.70
CA TRP A 740 26.54 23.00 17.08
C TRP A 740 26.40 21.50 17.32
N LEU A 741 26.57 21.09 18.58
CA LEU A 741 26.39 19.71 19.02
C LEU A 741 25.87 19.70 20.45
N VAL A 742 24.82 18.91 20.69
CA VAL A 742 24.28 18.64 22.02
C VAL A 742 24.41 17.15 22.29
N ALA A 743 24.97 16.76 23.43
CA ALA A 743 25.05 15.37 23.86
C ALA A 743 24.77 15.22 25.36
N GLU A 744 23.96 14.23 25.73
CA GLU A 744 23.59 13.96 27.12
C GLU A 744 23.26 12.49 27.37
N PHE A 745 23.30 12.10 28.65
CA PHE A 745 22.58 10.95 29.17
C PHE A 745 21.26 11.43 29.78
N SER A 746 20.15 10.86 29.35
CA SER A 746 18.80 11.17 29.85
C SER A 746 18.13 9.93 30.42
N ASN A 747 17.16 10.12 31.33
CA ASN A 747 16.40 9.04 31.96
C ASN A 747 15.12 8.75 31.17
N ASN A 748 14.71 7.49 31.07
CA ASN A 748 13.48 7.11 30.35
C ASN A 748 12.21 7.61 31.06
N THR A 749 12.21 7.76 32.39
CA THR A 749 11.10 8.37 33.14
C THR A 749 10.82 9.82 32.72
N ASP A 750 11.88 10.55 32.39
CA ASP A 750 11.83 12.00 32.16
C ASP A 750 11.72 12.31 30.67
N SER A 751 11.88 11.29 29.82
CA SER A 751 11.82 11.36 28.36
C SER A 751 10.69 10.53 27.73
N VAL A 752 9.89 9.77 28.49
CA VAL A 752 8.75 9.00 27.98
C VAL A 752 7.48 9.27 28.79
N ILE A 753 6.47 9.87 28.15
CA ILE A 753 5.19 10.27 28.75
C ILE A 753 4.06 9.39 28.18
N ALA A 754 3.43 8.56 29.02
CA ALA A 754 2.35 7.66 28.61
C ALA A 754 0.95 8.26 28.89
N ALA A 755 0.27 8.72 27.84
CA ALA A 755 -1.05 9.35 27.92
C ALA A 755 -2.19 8.31 27.83
N ASN A 756 -2.44 7.62 28.95
CA ASN A 756 -3.50 6.60 29.06
C ASN A 756 -4.92 7.21 29.17
N VAL A 757 -5.33 7.96 28.15
CA VAL A 757 -6.61 8.71 28.12
C VAL A 757 -7.56 8.11 27.08
N GLY A 758 -8.78 7.78 27.50
CA GLY A 758 -9.80 7.18 26.63
C GLY A 758 -10.32 8.14 25.55
N LEU A 759 -10.68 7.58 24.38
CA LEU A 759 -11.07 8.34 23.19
C LEU A 759 -12.19 9.38 23.45
N GLY A 760 -13.18 9.06 24.30
CA GLY A 760 -14.26 9.99 24.66
C GLY A 760 -13.81 11.23 25.47
N HIS A 761 -12.71 11.14 26.22
CA HIS A 761 -12.13 12.29 26.91
C HIS A 761 -11.35 13.16 25.92
N LEU A 762 -10.53 12.55 25.08
CA LEU A 762 -9.82 13.23 23.98
C LEU A 762 -10.80 13.97 23.05
N LEU A 763 -11.92 13.34 22.69
CA LEU A 763 -13.04 13.93 21.91
C LEU A 763 -13.75 15.11 22.56
N SER A 764 -13.62 15.31 23.88
CA SER A 764 -14.38 16.34 24.62
C SER A 764 -13.51 17.41 25.29
N ARG A 765 -12.20 17.18 25.43
CA ARG A 765 -11.25 18.10 26.09
C ARG A 765 -9.86 18.18 25.43
N GLY A 766 -9.58 17.41 24.39
CA GLY A 766 -8.23 17.30 23.84
C GLY A 766 -7.25 16.65 24.82
N LEU A 767 -5.95 16.90 24.61
CA LEU A 767 -4.86 16.61 25.53
C LEU A 767 -3.93 17.81 25.63
N HIS A 768 -3.46 18.10 26.84
CA HIS A 768 -2.55 19.21 27.13
C HIS A 768 -1.36 18.69 27.94
N PHE A 769 -0.14 18.96 27.49
CA PHE A 769 1.10 18.59 28.17
C PHE A 769 2.00 19.82 28.32
N GLU A 770 2.78 19.88 29.40
CA GLU A 770 3.78 20.92 29.63
C GLU A 770 5.13 20.28 29.96
N LEU A 771 6.08 20.42 29.04
CA LEU A 771 7.44 19.92 29.19
C LEU A 771 8.25 20.94 30.03
N PRO A 772 9.00 20.52 31.05
CA PRO A 772 9.70 21.42 31.96
C PRO A 772 10.87 22.15 31.29
N ALA A 773 11.32 23.25 31.89
CA ALA A 773 12.50 23.99 31.44
C ALA A 773 13.79 23.12 31.43
N SER A 774 13.88 22.13 32.31
CA SER A 774 14.99 21.18 32.43
C SER A 774 14.78 19.85 31.69
N ARG A 775 13.89 19.83 30.68
CA ARG A 775 13.61 18.64 29.86
C ARG A 775 14.85 18.10 29.14
N PRO A 776 14.88 16.79 28.81
CA PRO A 776 15.89 16.22 27.92
C PRO A 776 15.72 16.73 26.48
N LEU A 777 16.74 16.51 25.66
CA LEU A 777 16.81 16.86 24.24
C LEU A 777 15.66 16.23 23.43
N VAL A 778 15.27 15.00 23.78
CA VAL A 778 14.20 14.23 23.12
C VAL A 778 13.19 13.72 24.15
N THR A 779 11.93 14.07 23.93
CA THR A 779 10.78 13.60 24.74
C THR A 779 9.79 12.83 23.86
N GLU A 780 9.19 11.77 24.38
CA GLU A 780 8.38 10.81 23.63
C GLU A 780 7.00 10.65 24.28
N ILE A 781 5.95 11.10 23.61
CA ILE A 781 4.57 11.04 24.11
C ILE A 781 3.84 9.87 23.44
N LYS A 782 3.54 8.81 24.20
CA LYS A 782 2.80 7.63 23.71
C LYS A 782 1.32 7.79 24.02
N ILE A 783 0.44 7.67 23.03
CA ILE A 783 -1.01 7.88 23.20
C ILE A 783 -1.79 6.64 22.71
N PRO A 784 -1.93 5.57 23.53
CA PRO A 784 -2.44 4.27 23.09
C PRO A 784 -3.87 4.25 22.53
N SER A 785 -4.65 5.31 22.71
CA SER A 785 -6.02 5.48 22.19
C SER A 785 -6.07 6.08 20.77
N LEU A 786 -4.98 6.65 20.26
CA LEU A 786 -4.89 7.15 18.89
C LEU A 786 -4.67 5.98 17.91
N ARG A 787 -5.76 5.35 17.45
CA ARG A 787 -5.70 4.19 16.53
C ARG A 787 -6.44 4.38 15.20
N SER A 788 -7.61 5.02 15.20
CA SER A 788 -8.48 5.07 14.00
C SER A 788 -8.01 6.09 12.96
N SER A 789 -7.75 5.65 11.73
CA SER A 789 -7.39 6.51 10.59
C SER A 789 -8.54 7.39 10.06
N LEU A 790 -9.75 7.22 10.62
CA LEU A 790 -10.93 8.05 10.34
C LEU A 790 -10.91 9.40 11.07
N LEU A 791 -10.01 9.58 12.05
CA LEU A 791 -9.90 10.79 12.86
C LEU A 791 -8.61 11.54 12.51
N ALA A 792 -8.74 12.85 12.35
CA ALA A 792 -7.63 13.77 12.15
C ALA A 792 -7.52 14.73 13.34
N TYR A 793 -6.29 15.15 13.62
CA TYR A 793 -5.94 15.89 14.82
C TYR A 793 -5.14 17.13 14.46
N LYS A 794 -5.02 18.04 15.42
CA LYS A 794 -4.19 19.23 15.30
C LYS A 794 -3.32 19.35 16.55
N LEU A 795 -2.02 19.40 16.33
CA LEU A 795 -1.01 19.55 17.36
C LEU A 795 -0.49 21.00 17.32
N SER A 796 -0.36 21.65 18.47
CA SER A 796 0.31 22.93 18.60
C SER A 796 1.39 22.88 19.67
N ILE A 797 2.54 23.48 19.36
CA ILE A 797 3.63 23.69 20.29
C ILE A 797 3.77 25.18 20.56
N VAL A 798 3.68 25.55 21.83
CA VAL A 798 3.87 26.92 22.30
C VAL A 798 5.09 26.95 23.21
N GLN A 799 6.20 27.46 22.67
CA GLN A 799 7.40 27.78 23.43
C GLN A 799 7.51 29.29 23.58
N ASN A 800 7.48 29.77 24.82
CA ASN A 800 7.64 31.19 25.11
C ASN A 800 9.14 31.54 25.26
N SER A 801 9.51 32.69 24.70
CA SER A 801 10.72 33.48 25.04
C SER A 801 12.05 32.71 25.17
N CYS A 802 12.48 32.00 24.12
CA CYS A 802 13.92 31.79 23.89
C CYS A 802 14.45 32.93 23.01
N SER A 803 15.68 33.43 23.25
CA SER A 803 16.22 34.57 22.49
C SER A 803 16.90 34.11 21.19
N GLU A 804 16.94 35.00 20.20
CA GLU A 804 17.29 34.60 18.82
C GLU A 804 18.71 34.04 18.66
N GLU A 805 19.65 34.41 19.53
CA GLU A 805 21.03 33.91 19.55
C GLU A 805 21.23 32.68 20.45
N SER A 806 20.26 32.36 21.32
CA SER A 806 20.36 31.24 22.26
C SER A 806 19.84 29.91 21.71
N GLU A 807 18.86 29.93 20.80
CA GLU A 807 18.28 28.73 20.18
C GLU A 807 19.24 28.11 19.15
N LEU A 808 19.55 26.83 19.30
CA LEU A 808 20.41 26.03 18.40
C LEU A 808 19.65 25.50 17.18
N PHE A 809 18.43 25.02 17.40
CA PHE A 809 17.54 24.46 16.38
C PHE A 809 16.08 24.65 16.79
N THR A 810 15.17 24.78 15.82
CA THR A 810 13.74 24.98 16.10
C THR A 810 13.05 23.63 16.40
N PRO A 811 12.03 23.58 17.28
CA PRO A 811 11.36 22.33 17.65
C PRO A 811 10.92 21.47 16.47
N MET A 812 11.22 20.17 16.55
CA MET A 812 10.95 19.16 15.53
C MET A 812 10.16 17.99 16.13
N ILE A 813 9.21 17.45 15.38
CA ILE A 813 8.37 16.33 15.80
C ILE A 813 8.46 15.19 14.78
N ARG A 814 8.62 13.95 15.27
CA ARG A 814 8.32 12.72 14.54
C ARG A 814 7.05 12.12 15.13
N GLN A 815 5.95 12.18 14.38
CA GLN A 815 4.80 11.31 14.60
C GLN A 815 5.15 9.92 14.05
N TYR A 816 4.88 8.84 14.77
CA TYR A 816 5.12 7.48 14.25
C TYR A 816 4.16 6.41 14.78
N LEU A 817 4.13 5.29 14.04
CA LEU A 817 3.52 4.00 14.40
C LEU A 817 4.59 2.90 14.24
N SER A 818 4.58 1.88 15.11
CA SER A 818 5.54 0.77 15.06
C SER A 818 5.10 -0.40 14.17
N ASP A 819 3.81 -0.51 13.85
CA ASP A 819 3.27 -1.48 12.88
C ASP A 819 1.94 -0.94 12.29
N PRO A 820 1.88 -0.58 10.99
CA PRO A 820 2.98 -0.54 10.03
C PRO A 820 4.00 0.59 10.35
N TYR A 821 5.20 0.53 9.75
CA TYR A 821 6.26 1.53 9.98
C TYR A 821 5.99 2.86 9.26
N GLU A 822 5.04 3.65 9.78
CA GLU A 822 4.86 5.06 9.44
C GLU A 822 5.70 5.95 10.37
N SER A 823 6.48 6.87 9.81
CA SER A 823 7.06 8.02 10.51
C SER A 823 6.84 9.27 9.67
N LYS A 824 6.46 10.37 10.31
CA LYS A 824 6.19 11.67 9.69
C LYS A 824 6.93 12.76 10.47
N TYR A 825 7.83 13.44 9.79
CA TYR A 825 8.64 14.50 10.37
C TYR A 825 8.05 15.88 10.08
N PHE A 826 8.00 16.71 11.12
CA PHE A 826 7.56 18.10 11.06
C PHE A 826 8.68 18.97 11.63
N VAL A 827 9.16 19.93 10.83
CA VAL A 827 10.24 20.86 11.16
C VAL A 827 9.67 22.23 11.52
N ASN A 828 10.41 23.04 12.29
CA ASN A 828 10.06 24.43 12.61
C ASN A 828 8.66 24.58 13.26
N VAL A 829 8.32 23.65 14.16
CA VAL A 829 6.93 23.40 14.55
C VAL A 829 6.34 24.47 15.46
N LYS A 830 5.17 24.97 15.06
CA LYS A 830 4.27 25.84 15.85
C LYS A 830 2.87 25.27 15.90
N SER A 831 2.34 24.83 14.75
CA SER A 831 1.16 23.97 14.67
C SER A 831 1.23 23.05 13.45
N VAL A 832 0.72 21.83 13.60
CA VAL A 832 0.84 20.71 12.68
C VAL A 832 -0.51 20.00 12.56
N ASP A 833 -0.89 19.67 11.33
CA ASP A 833 -2.00 18.78 10.99
C ASP A 833 -1.53 17.32 11.15
N VAL A 834 -2.20 16.56 12.02
CA VAL A 834 -1.83 15.18 12.41
C VAL A 834 -2.82 14.19 11.82
N ASN A 835 -2.35 13.35 10.90
CA ASN A 835 -3.12 12.29 10.25
C ASN A 835 -2.35 10.96 10.28
N LEU A 836 -3.04 9.82 10.42
CA LEU A 836 -2.44 8.53 10.76
C LEU A 836 -3.05 7.36 9.95
N HIS A 837 -2.22 6.41 9.51
CA HIS A 837 -2.66 5.17 8.82
C HIS A 837 -2.61 3.96 9.77
N GLY A 838 -3.50 3.98 10.77
CA GLY A 838 -3.60 2.97 11.82
C GLY A 838 -4.64 1.89 11.53
N THR A 839 -5.60 1.71 12.45
CA THR A 839 -6.70 0.75 12.28
C THR A 839 -7.77 1.33 11.36
N ALA A 840 -7.65 1.08 10.06
CA ALA A 840 -8.65 1.40 9.05
C ALA A 840 -9.81 0.39 9.00
N PRO A 841 -10.98 0.78 8.44
CA PRO A 841 -12.08 -0.14 8.17
C PRO A 841 -11.66 -1.36 7.33
N TYR A 842 -12.27 -2.51 7.64
CA TYR A 842 -12.12 -3.81 6.96
C TYR A 842 -10.74 -4.46 7.08
N MET A 843 -9.74 -3.80 7.69
CA MET A 843 -8.40 -4.36 7.79
C MET A 843 -8.36 -5.67 8.60
N PRO A 844 -7.85 -6.78 8.05
CA PRO A 844 -7.76 -8.05 8.77
C PRO A 844 -6.73 -8.00 9.92
N PRO A 845 -6.91 -8.80 10.99
CA PRO A 845 -6.01 -8.85 12.13
C PRO A 845 -4.58 -9.31 11.79
N HIS A 846 -3.62 -8.90 12.63
CA HIS A 846 -2.18 -9.16 12.44
C HIS A 846 -1.85 -10.63 12.75
N LEU A 847 -0.90 -11.23 12.01
CA LEU A 847 -0.47 -12.64 12.14
C LEU A 847 -0.09 -13.05 13.58
N LYS A 848 0.45 -12.11 14.37
CA LYS A 848 0.90 -12.33 15.75
C LYS A 848 -0.24 -12.42 16.78
N GLY A 849 -1.50 -12.20 16.38
CA GLY A 849 -2.70 -12.63 17.13
C GLY A 849 -2.76 -12.24 18.61
N GLY A 850 -2.67 -10.95 18.97
CA GLY A 850 -2.96 -10.51 20.34
C GLY A 850 -2.27 -9.24 20.83
N ALA A 851 -1.21 -8.78 20.16
CA ALA A 851 -0.62 -7.47 20.44
C ALA A 851 -1.62 -6.37 20.01
N PRO A 852 -2.10 -5.50 20.92
CA PRO A 852 -2.94 -4.37 20.53
C PRO A 852 -2.08 -3.35 19.78
N VAL A 853 -2.53 -2.90 18.61
CA VAL A 853 -1.83 -1.87 17.82
C VAL A 853 -1.46 -0.69 18.73
N SER A 854 -0.16 -0.39 18.78
CA SER A 854 0.37 0.74 19.54
C SER A 854 -0.23 2.02 18.96
N GLY A 855 -0.97 2.77 19.78
CA GLY A 855 -1.48 4.06 19.35
C GLY A 855 -0.35 5.05 19.04
N VAL A 856 -0.66 6.06 18.23
CA VAL A 856 0.33 7.02 17.71
C VAL A 856 1.21 7.57 18.84
N SER A 857 2.51 7.61 18.55
CA SER A 857 3.54 8.16 19.44
C SER A 857 4.23 9.36 18.78
N PHE A 858 4.62 10.34 19.59
CA PHE A 858 5.27 11.58 19.14
C PHE A 858 6.63 11.73 19.81
N GLN A 859 7.72 11.60 19.06
CA GLN A 859 9.04 12.02 19.49
C GLN A 859 9.22 13.51 19.17
N ILE A 860 9.59 14.30 20.18
CA ILE A 860 9.77 15.75 20.10
C ILE A 860 11.22 16.08 20.46
N TRP A 861 11.98 16.56 19.48
CA TRP A 861 13.29 17.18 19.69
C TRP A 861 13.07 18.67 19.93
N SER A 862 13.62 19.20 21.00
CA SER A 862 13.54 20.65 21.29
C SER A 862 14.81 21.10 22.00
N ASP A 863 15.36 22.26 21.63
CA ASP A 863 16.62 22.74 22.19
C ASP A 863 16.52 22.90 23.72
N PRO A 864 17.22 22.08 24.51
CA PRO A 864 17.10 22.08 25.96
C PRO A 864 18.09 23.08 26.59
N SER A 865 18.84 23.85 25.79
CA SER A 865 19.54 25.06 26.24
C SER A 865 18.61 26.27 26.34
N CYS A 866 17.48 26.27 25.61
CA CYS A 866 16.34 27.13 25.91
C CYS A 866 15.66 26.66 27.21
N ALA A 867 16.05 27.26 28.34
CA ALA A 867 15.54 26.99 29.69
C ALA A 867 14.11 27.53 29.94
N THR A 868 13.21 27.34 28.98
CA THR A 868 11.79 27.71 29.07
C THR A 868 10.90 26.47 28.94
N PRO A 869 9.73 26.42 29.59
CA PRO A 869 8.78 25.33 29.42
C PRO A 869 8.16 25.35 28.02
N VAL A 870 7.82 24.17 27.51
CA VAL A 870 7.22 23.98 26.19
C VAL A 870 5.85 23.34 26.37
N LYS A 871 4.78 24.03 25.94
CA LYS A 871 3.41 23.51 26.00
C LYS A 871 3.06 22.81 24.69
N VAL A 872 2.37 21.68 24.81
CA VAL A 872 2.03 20.78 23.70
C VAL A 872 0.55 20.43 23.82
N ASP A 873 -0.26 20.97 22.92
CA ASP A 873 -1.72 20.84 22.91
C ASP A 873 -2.17 20.02 21.71
N LEU A 874 -2.99 19.00 21.92
CA LEU A 874 -3.53 18.11 20.88
C LEU A 874 -5.07 18.14 20.88
N GLU A 875 -5.64 18.69 19.81
CA GLU A 875 -7.09 18.78 19.58
C GLU A 875 -7.52 17.91 18.38
N ILE A 876 -8.83 17.72 18.19
CA ILE A 876 -9.40 16.97 17.06
C ILE A 876 -9.88 17.93 15.97
N ASP A 877 -9.36 17.77 14.76
CA ASP A 877 -9.88 18.47 13.58
C ASP A 877 -11.11 17.71 13.05
N VAL A 878 -12.27 18.04 13.61
CA VAL A 878 -13.56 17.46 13.21
C VAL A 878 -13.83 17.70 11.71
N LEU A 879 -13.41 18.84 11.16
CA LEU A 879 -13.56 19.13 9.74
C LEU A 879 -12.64 18.23 8.91
N GLY A 880 -11.34 18.23 9.21
CA GLY A 880 -10.34 17.37 8.55
C GLY A 880 -10.68 15.87 8.61
N SER A 881 -11.28 15.42 9.72
CA SER A 881 -11.77 14.05 9.90
C SER A 881 -12.86 13.67 8.89
N MET A 882 -13.74 14.61 8.51
CA MET A 882 -14.76 14.36 7.48
C MET A 882 -14.13 13.96 6.13
N GLY A 883 -12.96 14.51 5.80
CA GLY A 883 -12.27 14.18 4.55
C GLY A 883 -11.81 12.71 4.48
N LYS A 884 -11.37 12.12 5.60
CA LYS A 884 -10.85 10.76 5.68
C LYS A 884 -11.90 9.68 5.37
N LEU A 885 -13.19 9.99 5.56
CA LEU A 885 -14.31 9.12 5.19
C LEU A 885 -14.34 8.75 3.69
N THR A 886 -13.78 9.61 2.82
CA THR A 886 -13.92 9.50 1.36
C THR A 886 -13.31 8.21 0.81
N MET A 887 -12.09 7.84 1.24
CA MET A 887 -11.39 6.68 0.68
C MET A 887 -11.81 5.36 1.34
N GLY A 888 -11.87 5.31 2.68
CA GLY A 888 -12.24 4.09 3.41
C GLY A 888 -13.67 3.63 3.17
N TYR A 889 -14.60 4.54 2.84
CA TYR A 889 -16.03 4.22 2.72
C TYR A 889 -16.63 4.41 1.31
N ARG A 890 -15.80 4.56 0.27
CA ARG A 890 -16.27 4.71 -1.13
C ARG A 890 -17.21 3.59 -1.60
N THR A 891 -16.99 2.36 -1.13
CA THR A 891 -17.87 1.20 -1.36
C THR A 891 -19.19 1.28 -0.57
N ILE A 892 -19.17 1.73 0.70
CA ILE A 892 -20.39 1.96 1.48
C ILE A 892 -21.27 3.03 0.82
N PHE A 893 -20.69 4.14 0.34
CA PHE A 893 -21.45 5.19 -0.36
C PHE A 893 -22.22 4.62 -1.57
N ALA A 894 -21.60 3.75 -2.36
CA ALA A 894 -22.28 3.06 -3.46
C ALA A 894 -23.37 2.09 -2.98
N ALA A 895 -23.11 1.32 -1.91
CA ALA A 895 -24.08 0.38 -1.34
C ALA A 895 -25.32 1.08 -0.76
N PHE A 896 -25.14 2.20 -0.03
CA PHE A 896 -26.25 2.98 0.53
C PHE A 896 -27.06 3.71 -0.55
N MET A 897 -26.43 4.10 -1.67
CA MET A 897 -27.13 4.57 -2.87
C MET A 897 -28.04 3.48 -3.45
N ILE A 898 -27.53 2.27 -3.65
CA ILE A 898 -28.31 1.13 -4.16
C ILE A 898 -29.45 0.77 -3.21
N LEU A 899 -29.20 0.72 -1.90
CA LEU A 899 -30.21 0.52 -0.86
C LEU A 899 -31.32 1.59 -0.92
N THR A 900 -30.95 2.86 -1.06
CA THR A 900 -31.89 3.97 -1.12
C THR A 900 -32.77 3.86 -2.37
N LEU A 901 -32.19 3.58 -3.54
CA LEU A 901 -32.92 3.35 -4.78
C LEU A 901 -33.85 2.13 -4.69
N ALA A 902 -33.40 1.02 -4.10
CA ALA A 902 -34.21 -0.18 -3.90
C ALA A 902 -35.41 0.08 -2.97
N LEU A 903 -35.25 0.87 -1.91
CA LEU A 903 -36.36 1.27 -1.03
C LEU A 903 -37.37 2.19 -1.75
N ILE A 904 -36.90 3.14 -2.55
CA ILE A 904 -37.76 4.03 -3.35
C ILE A 904 -38.55 3.22 -4.39
N LEU A 905 -37.90 2.29 -5.10
CA LEU A 905 -38.53 1.43 -6.10
C LEU A 905 -39.56 0.47 -5.47
N ARG A 906 -39.20 -0.15 -4.34
CA ARG A 906 -40.13 -0.97 -3.52
C ARG A 906 -41.37 -0.17 -3.11
N LYS A 907 -41.23 1.12 -2.81
CA LYS A 907 -42.35 2.02 -2.49
C LYS A 907 -43.18 2.42 -3.71
N GLN A 908 -42.57 2.58 -4.90
CA GLN A 908 -43.33 2.78 -6.14
C GLN A 908 -44.21 1.58 -6.47
N PHE A 909 -43.66 0.36 -6.43
CA PHE A 909 -44.45 -0.86 -6.63
C PHE A 909 -45.51 -1.04 -5.54
N GLN A 910 -45.17 -0.92 -4.25
CA GLN A 910 -46.15 -1.05 -3.15
C GLN A 910 -47.33 -0.06 -3.24
N VAL A 911 -47.17 1.09 -3.90
CA VAL A 911 -48.28 2.03 -4.17
C VAL A 911 -49.01 1.67 -5.46
N TYR A 912 -48.29 1.27 -6.51
CA TYR A 912 -48.87 0.78 -7.77
C TYR A 912 -49.81 -0.41 -7.53
N ASP A 913 -49.35 -1.45 -6.85
CA ASP A 913 -50.10 -2.68 -6.54
C ASP A 913 -51.41 -2.40 -5.77
N LYS A 914 -51.46 -1.28 -5.04
CA LYS A 914 -52.61 -0.86 -4.21
C LYS A 914 -53.53 0.16 -4.85
N THR A 915 -53.13 0.81 -5.94
CA THR A 915 -53.85 1.98 -6.50
C THR A 915 -53.95 2.01 -8.02
N GLY A 916 -53.21 1.15 -8.74
CA GLY A 916 -53.03 1.21 -10.19
C GLY A 916 -52.19 2.41 -10.68
N VAL A 917 -51.69 3.28 -9.78
CA VAL A 917 -50.98 4.51 -10.13
C VAL A 917 -49.50 4.40 -9.78
N PHE A 918 -48.64 4.45 -10.81
CA PHE A 918 -47.20 4.48 -10.62
C PHE A 918 -46.76 5.91 -10.26
N ILE A 919 -46.43 6.13 -8.99
CA ILE A 919 -46.09 7.47 -8.47
C ILE A 919 -44.72 7.95 -8.94
N SER A 920 -44.55 9.28 -8.97
CA SER A 920 -43.27 9.91 -9.31
C SER A 920 -42.17 9.54 -8.32
N PHE A 921 -40.91 9.57 -8.78
CA PHE A 921 -39.74 9.29 -7.94
C PHE A 921 -39.71 10.17 -6.68
N LEU A 922 -39.90 11.49 -6.84
CA LEU A 922 -39.88 12.45 -5.72
C LEU A 922 -41.03 12.25 -4.72
N GLU A 923 -42.20 11.79 -5.16
CA GLU A 923 -43.29 11.41 -4.26
C GLU A 923 -42.98 10.11 -3.51
N SER A 924 -42.36 9.13 -4.17
CA SER A 924 -41.90 7.92 -3.51
C SER A 924 -40.78 8.19 -2.50
N VAL A 925 -39.89 9.16 -2.76
CA VAL A 925 -38.88 9.60 -1.78
C VAL A 925 -39.54 10.15 -0.51
N ASP A 926 -40.55 11.03 -0.61
CA ASP A 926 -41.28 11.56 0.56
C ASP A 926 -41.99 10.46 1.37
N LEU A 927 -42.58 9.46 0.70
CA LEU A 927 -43.17 8.29 1.36
C LEU A 927 -42.11 7.36 1.99
N THR A 928 -40.94 7.25 1.37
CA THR A 928 -39.81 6.44 1.84
C THR A 928 -39.16 7.06 3.08
N LEU A 929 -38.96 8.38 3.08
CA LEU A 929 -38.44 9.18 4.20
C LEU A 929 -39.33 9.11 5.44
N ARG A 930 -40.66 9.13 5.26
CA ARG A 930 -41.62 9.07 6.38
C ARG A 930 -41.93 7.67 6.89
N SER A 931 -41.41 6.62 6.22
CA SER A 931 -41.70 5.24 6.61
C SER A 931 -40.45 4.36 6.61
N SER A 932 -40.10 3.73 5.50
CA SER A 932 -39.09 2.67 5.48
C SER A 932 -37.69 3.14 5.85
N LEU A 933 -37.22 4.28 5.36
CA LEU A 933 -35.82 4.68 5.55
C LEU A 933 -35.40 4.84 7.02
N PRO A 934 -36.10 5.60 7.89
CA PRO A 934 -35.69 5.75 9.28
C PRO A 934 -35.69 4.42 10.05
N PHE A 935 -36.65 3.52 9.80
CA PHE A 935 -36.64 2.19 10.44
C PHE A 935 -35.48 1.32 9.94
N PHE A 936 -35.16 1.34 8.65
CA PHE A 936 -34.00 0.61 8.12
C PHE A 936 -32.67 1.16 8.65
N LEU A 937 -32.49 2.49 8.68
CA LEU A 937 -31.28 3.11 9.21
C LEU A 937 -31.11 2.85 10.72
N LEU A 938 -32.20 2.93 11.50
CA LEU A 938 -32.17 2.58 12.93
C LEU A 938 -31.82 1.10 13.13
N ALA A 939 -32.44 0.18 12.38
CA ALA A 939 -32.15 -1.25 12.47
C ALA A 939 -30.68 -1.58 12.11
N LEU A 940 -30.15 -0.99 11.03
CA LEU A 940 -28.74 -1.16 10.65
C LEU A 940 -27.78 -0.57 11.69
N THR A 941 -28.13 0.58 12.28
CA THR A 941 -27.33 1.22 13.35
C THR A 941 -27.27 0.32 14.59
N LEU A 942 -28.42 -0.12 15.09
CA LEU A 942 -28.51 -1.03 16.24
C LEU A 942 -27.75 -2.33 15.98
N LEU A 943 -27.97 -2.96 14.82
CA LEU A 943 -27.30 -4.21 14.42
C LEU A 943 -25.77 -4.04 14.38
N SER A 944 -25.28 -2.97 13.75
CA SER A 944 -23.83 -2.68 13.71
C SER A 944 -23.26 -2.51 15.13
N THR A 945 -23.91 -1.70 15.99
CA THR A 945 -23.43 -1.48 17.37
C THR A 945 -23.53 -2.73 18.26
N SER A 946 -24.47 -3.64 18.01
CA SER A 946 -24.55 -4.92 18.71
C SER A 946 -23.39 -5.84 18.35
N PHE A 947 -23.04 -5.95 17.06
CA PHE A 947 -21.85 -6.71 16.64
C PHE A 947 -20.52 -6.07 17.08
N SER A 948 -20.46 -4.74 17.26
CA SER A 948 -19.29 -4.04 17.82
C SER A 948 -18.99 -4.36 19.31
N SER A 949 -19.79 -5.22 19.96
CA SER A 949 -19.62 -5.51 21.39
C SER A 949 -18.50 -6.54 21.62
N PRO A 950 -17.47 -6.25 22.44
CA PRO A 950 -16.31 -7.14 22.62
C PRO A 950 -16.68 -8.53 23.16
N SER A 951 -17.82 -8.64 23.85
CA SER A 951 -18.42 -9.89 24.33
C SER A 951 -18.68 -10.93 23.24
N TYR A 952 -18.86 -10.52 21.97
CA TYR A 952 -19.09 -11.49 20.88
C TYR A 952 -17.83 -12.34 20.60
N SER A 953 -16.63 -11.76 20.80
CA SER A 953 -15.35 -12.48 20.66
C SER A 953 -15.22 -13.68 21.60
N VAL A 954 -15.87 -13.62 22.77
CA VAL A 954 -15.77 -14.64 23.83
C VAL A 954 -16.79 -15.78 23.63
N LEU A 955 -17.81 -15.58 22.79
CA LEU A 955 -18.86 -16.57 22.52
C LEU A 955 -18.62 -17.39 21.23
N VAL A 956 -17.61 -17.01 20.43
CA VAL A 956 -17.18 -17.75 19.23
C VAL A 956 -15.93 -18.61 19.51
N GLU A 957 -15.22 -18.38 20.62
CA GLU A 957 -14.24 -19.35 21.14
C GLU A 957 -14.95 -20.67 21.50
N SER A 958 -14.68 -21.72 20.71
CA SER A 958 -15.20 -23.04 20.99
C SER A 958 -14.69 -23.56 22.34
N PRO A 959 -15.51 -24.23 23.18
CA PRO A 959 -15.09 -24.74 24.50
C PRO A 959 -13.90 -25.71 24.50
N THR A 960 -13.46 -26.16 23.33
CA THR A 960 -12.26 -26.98 23.10
C THR A 960 -10.94 -26.19 23.15
N ALA A 961 -10.97 -24.85 23.08
CA ALA A 961 -9.76 -24.02 23.04
C ALA A 961 -8.84 -24.21 24.26
N TRP A 962 -9.39 -24.55 25.44
CA TRP A 962 -8.62 -24.81 26.66
C TRP A 962 -7.81 -26.12 26.65
N LEU A 963 -7.94 -26.95 25.61
CA LEU A 963 -7.11 -28.14 25.36
C LEU A 963 -6.08 -27.92 24.22
N ALA A 964 -6.07 -26.75 23.60
CA ALA A 964 -5.19 -26.41 22.49
C ALA A 964 -3.83 -25.93 23.00
N ASN A 965 -2.79 -26.77 22.87
CA ASN A 965 -1.40 -26.39 23.16
C ASN A 965 -1.01 -25.11 22.40
N SER A 966 -0.15 -24.28 22.99
CA SER A 966 0.20 -22.92 22.54
C SER A 966 0.75 -22.75 21.12
N THR A 967 0.95 -23.84 20.37
CA THR A 967 1.23 -23.83 18.92
C THR A 967 -0.03 -23.77 18.03
N GLN A 968 -1.23 -23.80 18.62
CA GLN A 968 -2.51 -23.72 17.90
C GLN A 968 -3.20 -22.35 17.98
N ALA A 969 -2.72 -21.42 18.82
CA ALA A 969 -3.33 -20.08 18.95
C ALA A 969 -3.35 -19.30 17.62
N ALA A 970 -2.30 -19.44 16.80
CA ALA A 970 -2.22 -18.84 15.46
C ALA A 970 -3.19 -19.45 14.42
N ALA A 971 -3.80 -20.61 14.72
CA ALA A 971 -4.73 -21.30 13.81
C ALA A 971 -6.20 -20.90 14.02
N ASN A 972 -6.52 -20.17 15.10
CA ASN A 972 -7.87 -19.71 15.44
C ASN A 972 -8.06 -18.19 15.23
N ILE A 973 -7.20 -17.54 14.44
CA ILE A 973 -7.37 -16.13 14.07
C ILE A 973 -8.40 -16.04 12.94
N ASP A 974 -9.61 -15.58 13.26
CA ASP A 974 -10.61 -15.20 12.27
C ASP A 974 -10.16 -13.92 11.54
N TYR A 975 -9.70 -14.08 10.30
CA TYR A 975 -9.26 -12.96 9.46
C TYR A 975 -10.41 -12.20 8.79
N ASP A 976 -11.62 -12.78 8.72
CA ASP A 976 -12.82 -12.18 8.14
C ASP A 976 -13.62 -11.39 9.20
N LYS A 977 -13.20 -11.43 10.48
CA LYS A 977 -13.81 -10.76 11.65
C LYS A 977 -14.22 -9.30 11.45
N ASN A 978 -13.51 -8.56 10.59
CA ASN A 978 -13.76 -7.13 10.34
C ASN A 978 -14.67 -6.86 9.12
N ASP A 979 -15.31 -7.88 8.52
CA ASP A 979 -16.34 -7.75 7.47
C ASP A 979 -17.71 -7.24 8.00
N MET A 980 -17.66 -6.40 9.03
CA MET A 980 -18.80 -5.67 9.57
C MET A 980 -19.24 -4.54 8.64
N LEU A 981 -20.50 -4.07 8.73
CA LEU A 981 -21.03 -3.02 7.85
C LEU A 981 -20.16 -1.74 7.78
N LEU A 982 -19.60 -1.30 8.91
CA LEU A 982 -18.69 -0.14 9.02
C LEU A 982 -17.19 -0.51 9.04
N GLY A 983 -16.85 -1.79 8.89
CA GLY A 983 -15.48 -2.31 8.87
C GLY A 983 -14.67 -2.16 10.17
N SER A 984 -15.27 -1.67 11.27
CA SER A 984 -14.56 -1.36 12.51
C SER A 984 -15.33 -1.88 13.75
N PRO A 985 -14.62 -2.37 14.78
CA PRO A 985 -15.21 -2.71 16.07
C PRO A 985 -15.60 -1.47 16.91
N ASP A 986 -15.18 -0.26 16.55
CA ASP A 986 -15.45 0.95 17.33
C ASP A 986 -16.91 1.41 17.24
N SER A 987 -17.70 1.14 18.28
CA SER A 987 -19.11 1.55 18.40
C SER A 987 -19.34 3.06 18.36
N PHE A 988 -18.30 3.88 18.50
CA PHE A 988 -18.34 5.35 18.37
C PHE A 988 -18.88 5.80 17.00
N PHE A 989 -18.58 5.08 15.92
CA PHE A 989 -18.92 5.48 14.55
C PHE A 989 -20.38 5.20 14.13
N TRP A 990 -21.28 4.89 15.08
CA TRP A 990 -22.70 4.61 14.85
C TRP A 990 -23.42 5.67 13.98
N PHE A 991 -22.98 6.94 14.07
CA PHE A 991 -23.56 8.07 13.34
C PHE A 991 -23.30 8.04 11.82
N LEU A 992 -22.34 7.23 11.35
CA LEU A 992 -22.02 7.12 9.92
C LEU A 992 -23.16 6.49 9.11
N ILE A 993 -23.87 5.51 9.68
CA ILE A 993 -25.00 4.83 9.01
C ILE A 993 -26.14 5.82 8.64
N PRO A 994 -26.69 6.62 9.57
CA PRO A 994 -27.69 7.63 9.21
C PRO A 994 -27.11 8.75 8.33
N LEU A 995 -25.83 9.12 8.49
CA LEU A 995 -25.15 10.11 7.64
C LEU A 995 -25.11 9.65 6.17
N PHE A 996 -24.64 8.43 5.90
CA PHE A 996 -24.60 7.86 4.55
C PHE A 996 -26.01 7.68 3.95
N GLY A 997 -27.01 7.35 4.77
CA GLY A 997 -28.41 7.30 4.35
C GLY A 997 -28.95 8.66 3.89
N VAL A 998 -28.68 9.73 4.63
CA VAL A 998 -29.11 11.10 4.29
C VAL A 998 -28.37 11.65 3.07
N ILE A 999 -27.05 11.41 2.98
CA ILE A 999 -26.26 11.72 1.77
C ILE A 999 -26.83 11.01 0.54
N SER A 1000 -27.17 9.72 0.65
CA SER A 1000 -27.70 8.93 -0.45
C SER A 1000 -29.04 9.45 -0.96
N VAL A 1001 -29.92 9.95 -0.08
CA VAL A 1001 -31.16 10.64 -0.49
C VAL A 1001 -30.84 11.92 -1.26
N GLY A 1002 -29.88 12.72 -0.80
CA GLY A 1002 -29.45 13.95 -1.49
C GLY A 1002 -28.95 13.69 -2.90
N VAL A 1003 -28.05 12.72 -3.06
CA VAL A 1003 -27.52 12.32 -4.37
C VAL A 1003 -28.64 11.72 -5.25
N CYS A 1004 -29.49 10.83 -4.73
CA CYS A 1004 -30.63 10.29 -5.47
C CYS A 1004 -31.57 11.37 -6.03
N VAL A 1005 -31.85 12.43 -5.25
CA VAL A 1005 -32.70 13.55 -5.69
C VAL A 1005 -32.01 14.36 -6.80
N VAL A 1006 -30.71 14.64 -6.69
CA VAL A 1006 -29.93 15.32 -7.74
C VAL A 1006 -29.84 14.46 -9.01
N SER A 1007 -29.56 13.16 -8.90
CA SER A 1007 -29.53 12.23 -10.04
C SER A 1007 -30.88 12.19 -10.76
N ASN A 1008 -32.00 12.17 -10.03
CA ASN A 1008 -33.33 12.26 -10.64
C ASN A 1008 -33.53 13.58 -11.42
N TYR A 1009 -33.16 14.74 -10.84
CA TYR A 1009 -33.25 16.02 -11.55
C TYR A 1009 -32.31 16.08 -12.78
N LEU A 1010 -31.12 15.47 -12.70
CA LEU A 1010 -30.19 15.37 -13.83
C LEU A 1010 -30.78 14.50 -14.96
N VAL A 1011 -31.36 13.34 -14.64
CA VAL A 1011 -32.02 12.47 -15.64
C VAL A 1011 -33.22 13.16 -16.29
N ILE A 1012 -34.02 13.91 -15.52
CA ILE A 1012 -35.10 14.75 -16.08
C ILE A 1012 -34.51 15.81 -17.02
N ALA A 1013 -33.49 16.56 -16.61
CA ALA A 1013 -32.87 17.59 -17.44
C ALA A 1013 -32.26 17.01 -18.74
N VAL A 1014 -31.58 15.87 -18.67
CA VAL A 1014 -31.01 15.19 -19.85
C VAL A 1014 -32.10 14.69 -20.80
N THR A 1015 -33.16 14.06 -20.29
CA THR A 1015 -34.28 13.58 -21.12
C THR A 1015 -35.09 14.73 -21.72
N GLU A 1016 -35.27 15.84 -20.99
CA GLU A 1016 -35.83 17.11 -21.50
C GLU A 1016 -35.01 17.68 -22.66
N VAL A 1017 -33.69 17.83 -22.49
CA VAL A 1017 -32.78 18.36 -23.53
C VAL A 1017 -32.75 17.44 -24.76
N LEU A 1018 -32.64 16.12 -24.56
CA LEU A 1018 -32.67 15.16 -25.67
C LEU A 1018 -34.03 15.16 -26.38
N CYS A 1019 -35.15 15.31 -25.67
CA CYS A 1019 -36.48 15.47 -26.25
C CYS A 1019 -36.60 16.77 -27.07
N ALA A 1020 -35.98 17.87 -26.63
CA ALA A 1020 -35.95 19.11 -27.39
C ALA A 1020 -35.10 18.98 -28.68
N VAL A 1021 -33.91 18.37 -28.58
CA VAL A 1021 -33.06 18.08 -29.75
C VAL A 1021 -33.76 17.13 -30.73
N TRP A 1022 -34.41 16.08 -30.25
CA TRP A 1022 -35.20 15.15 -31.05
C TRP A 1022 -36.34 15.87 -31.77
N SER A 1023 -37.12 16.71 -31.06
CA SER A 1023 -38.20 17.51 -31.67
C SER A 1023 -37.69 18.46 -32.75
N VAL A 1024 -36.54 19.12 -32.55
CA VAL A 1024 -35.93 19.97 -33.59
C VAL A 1024 -35.47 19.16 -34.80
N TRP A 1025 -34.90 17.97 -34.58
CA TRP A 1025 -34.41 17.10 -35.65
C TRP A 1025 -35.55 16.48 -36.47
N VAL A 1026 -36.62 16.01 -35.81
CA VAL A 1026 -37.84 15.52 -36.47
C VAL A 1026 -38.53 16.65 -37.22
N ASN A 1027 -38.77 17.81 -36.60
CA ASN A 1027 -39.47 18.92 -37.25
C ASN A 1027 -38.69 19.48 -38.45
N ARG A 1028 -37.34 19.47 -38.41
CA ARG A 1028 -36.50 19.83 -39.58
C ARG A 1028 -36.59 18.82 -40.72
N ARG A 1029 -36.89 17.54 -40.44
CA ARG A 1029 -37.15 16.52 -41.46
C ARG A 1029 -38.60 16.56 -41.96
N GLY A 1030 -39.54 17.01 -41.15
CA GLY A 1030 -40.97 17.15 -41.49
C GLY A 1030 -41.32 18.34 -42.40
N TYR A 1031 -40.38 19.24 -42.73
CA TYR A 1031 -40.64 20.45 -43.51
C TYR A 1031 -40.57 20.25 -45.04
N VAL A 1032 -40.69 19.00 -45.53
CA VAL A 1032 -40.73 18.70 -46.97
C VAL A 1032 -41.97 17.87 -47.30
N LYS A 1033 -42.91 18.54 -47.99
CA LYS A 1033 -44.23 18.10 -48.47
C LYS A 1033 -45.27 17.73 -47.41
N HIS A 1034 -46.35 18.51 -47.47
CA HIS A 1034 -47.70 18.17 -47.01
C HIS A 1034 -48.36 17.13 -47.94
N ASP A 1035 -49.51 16.64 -47.49
CA ASP A 1035 -50.58 16.01 -48.29
C ASP A 1035 -50.25 14.76 -49.09
N GLU A 1036 -50.17 13.62 -48.38
CA GLU A 1036 -50.85 12.40 -48.81
C GLU A 1036 -51.22 11.54 -47.59
N ALA A 1037 -52.33 10.79 -47.65
CA ALA A 1037 -52.84 10.02 -46.52
C ALA A 1037 -51.98 8.78 -46.26
N ARG A 1038 -50.96 8.93 -45.42
CA ARG A 1038 -50.06 7.82 -45.04
C ARG A 1038 -50.76 6.91 -44.03
N PRO A 1039 -50.81 5.57 -44.25
CA PRO A 1039 -51.32 4.64 -43.26
C PRO A 1039 -50.45 4.66 -42.01
N ASP A 1040 -51.01 4.20 -40.89
CA ASP A 1040 -50.39 4.24 -39.56
C ASP A 1040 -48.90 3.87 -39.60
N THR A 1041 -48.04 4.86 -39.40
CA THR A 1041 -46.63 4.59 -39.10
C THR A 1041 -46.62 3.74 -37.85
N PRO A 1042 -46.07 2.51 -37.88
CA PRO A 1042 -46.14 1.63 -36.73
C PRO A 1042 -45.38 2.27 -35.58
N THR A 1043 -46.13 2.78 -34.60
CA THR A 1043 -45.62 2.86 -33.23
C THR A 1043 -45.04 1.50 -32.91
N VAL A 1044 -43.83 1.43 -32.35
CA VAL A 1044 -43.17 0.15 -32.07
C VAL A 1044 -43.78 -0.45 -30.80
N THR A 1045 -45.08 -0.74 -30.87
CA THR A 1045 -45.84 -1.65 -30.03
C THR A 1045 -45.43 -3.08 -30.36
N SER A 1046 -44.11 -3.35 -30.27
CA SER A 1046 -43.56 -4.68 -30.19
C SER A 1046 -44.40 -5.46 -29.18
N THR A 1047 -45.06 -6.51 -29.67
CA THR A 1047 -45.97 -7.33 -28.86
C THR A 1047 -45.23 -7.87 -27.65
N SER A 1048 -45.92 -8.15 -26.55
CA SER A 1048 -45.27 -8.66 -25.33
C SER A 1048 -44.38 -9.87 -25.63
N ARG A 1049 -44.85 -10.77 -26.51
CA ARG A 1049 -44.07 -11.90 -27.07
C ARG A 1049 -42.78 -11.47 -27.78
N SER A 1050 -42.82 -10.46 -28.65
CA SER A 1050 -41.62 -9.96 -29.33
C SER A 1050 -40.62 -9.33 -28.34
N ARG A 1051 -41.08 -8.61 -27.31
CA ARG A 1051 -40.19 -8.08 -26.26
C ARG A 1051 -39.58 -9.21 -25.43
N ILE A 1052 -40.36 -10.22 -25.06
CA ILE A 1052 -39.89 -11.40 -24.32
C ILE A 1052 -38.85 -12.17 -25.13
N VAL A 1053 -39.10 -12.44 -26.41
CA VAL A 1053 -38.12 -13.11 -27.30
C VAL A 1053 -36.85 -12.29 -27.46
N ASN A 1054 -36.95 -10.97 -27.67
CA ASN A 1054 -35.78 -10.10 -27.78
C ASN A 1054 -35.00 -10.00 -26.46
N ALA A 1055 -35.68 -10.02 -25.30
CA ALA A 1055 -35.04 -10.04 -23.99
C ALA A 1055 -34.34 -11.38 -23.71
N ILE A 1056 -34.96 -12.51 -24.04
CA ILE A 1056 -34.36 -13.85 -23.94
C ILE A 1056 -33.14 -13.97 -24.86
N ALA A 1057 -33.24 -13.48 -26.10
CA ALA A 1057 -32.11 -13.43 -27.03
C ALA A 1057 -30.98 -12.53 -26.51
N LEU A 1058 -31.29 -11.34 -25.98
CA LEU A 1058 -30.30 -10.44 -25.38
C LEU A 1058 -29.61 -11.08 -24.16
N LEU A 1059 -30.36 -11.76 -23.29
CA LEU A 1059 -29.81 -12.49 -22.15
C LEU A 1059 -28.90 -13.63 -22.61
N LEU A 1060 -29.30 -14.42 -23.60
CA LEU A 1060 -28.47 -15.47 -24.20
C LEU A 1060 -27.18 -14.90 -24.80
N PHE A 1061 -27.24 -13.82 -25.59
CA PHE A 1061 -26.06 -13.16 -26.15
C PHE A 1061 -25.15 -12.59 -25.05
N THR A 1062 -25.71 -12.03 -23.97
CA THR A 1062 -24.93 -11.52 -22.81
C THR A 1062 -24.28 -12.64 -22.01
N ALA A 1063 -24.88 -13.85 -22.01
CA ALA A 1063 -24.34 -15.04 -21.34
C ALA A 1063 -23.34 -15.85 -22.19
N THR A 1064 -23.11 -15.49 -23.47
CA THR A 1064 -22.32 -16.34 -24.40
C THR A 1064 -21.36 -15.61 -25.34
N VAL A 1065 -21.59 -14.34 -25.70
CA VAL A 1065 -20.83 -13.64 -26.76
C VAL A 1065 -20.50 -12.19 -26.42
N ILE A 1066 -21.39 -11.47 -25.73
CA ILE A 1066 -21.25 -10.04 -25.46
C ILE A 1066 -20.87 -9.82 -24.00
N PRO A 1067 -19.73 -9.17 -23.69
CA PRO A 1067 -19.38 -8.82 -22.32
C PRO A 1067 -20.49 -8.03 -21.62
N TYR A 1068 -20.79 -8.39 -20.37
CA TYR A 1068 -21.86 -7.76 -19.58
C TYR A 1068 -21.82 -6.22 -19.57
N PRO A 1069 -20.66 -5.54 -19.41
CA PRO A 1069 -20.60 -4.07 -19.48
C PRO A 1069 -21.06 -3.51 -20.83
N THR A 1070 -20.75 -4.19 -21.94
CA THR A 1070 -21.18 -3.80 -23.29
C THR A 1070 -22.68 -3.97 -23.47
N ALA A 1071 -23.23 -5.10 -23.02
CA ALA A 1071 -24.68 -5.36 -23.06
C ALA A 1071 -25.46 -4.35 -22.18
N TYR A 1072 -24.95 -4.06 -20.98
CA TYR A 1072 -25.50 -3.03 -20.08
C TYR A 1072 -25.46 -1.64 -20.72
N GLY A 1073 -24.33 -1.23 -21.31
CA GLY A 1073 -24.21 0.04 -22.02
C GLY A 1073 -25.21 0.19 -23.16
N VAL A 1074 -25.40 -0.86 -23.97
CA VAL A 1074 -26.43 -0.89 -25.04
C VAL A 1074 -27.84 -0.80 -24.44
N ALA A 1075 -28.14 -1.54 -23.36
CA ALA A 1075 -29.44 -1.48 -22.69
C ALA A 1075 -29.75 -0.08 -22.14
N CYS A 1076 -28.77 0.60 -21.54
CA CYS A 1076 -28.92 1.99 -21.08
C CYS A 1076 -29.19 2.96 -22.24
N VAL A 1077 -28.52 2.82 -23.38
CA VAL A 1077 -28.77 3.65 -24.58
C VAL A 1077 -30.17 3.40 -25.16
N VAL A 1078 -30.60 2.14 -25.28
CA VAL A 1078 -31.94 1.77 -25.76
C VAL A 1078 -33.04 2.30 -24.82
N GLN A 1079 -32.84 2.17 -23.51
CA GLN A 1079 -33.76 2.69 -22.51
C GLN A 1079 -33.84 4.23 -22.57
N LEU A 1080 -32.71 4.92 -22.70
CA LEU A 1080 -32.66 6.38 -22.84
C LEU A 1080 -33.42 6.87 -24.08
N ILE A 1081 -33.21 6.21 -25.24
CA ILE A 1081 -33.94 6.52 -26.48
C ILE A 1081 -35.45 6.31 -26.29
N THR A 1082 -35.84 5.21 -25.64
CA THR A 1082 -37.25 4.88 -25.39
C THR A 1082 -37.92 5.90 -24.47
N CYS A 1083 -37.23 6.33 -23.40
CA CYS A 1083 -37.70 7.41 -22.52
C CYS A 1083 -37.86 8.75 -23.27
N VAL A 1084 -36.91 9.10 -24.15
CA VAL A 1084 -36.98 10.33 -24.96
C VAL A 1084 -38.14 10.29 -25.97
N GLN A 1085 -38.38 9.15 -26.61
CA GLN A 1085 -39.52 8.96 -27.53
C GLN A 1085 -40.87 9.04 -26.80
N ALA A 1086 -40.99 8.39 -25.63
CA ALA A 1086 -42.19 8.47 -24.80
C ALA A 1086 -42.48 9.91 -24.34
N LEU A 1087 -41.44 10.66 -23.91
CA LEU A 1087 -41.57 12.06 -23.51
C LEU A 1087 -41.95 12.98 -24.68
N TYR A 1088 -41.44 12.70 -25.88
CA TYR A 1088 -41.81 13.42 -27.10
C TYR A 1088 -43.31 13.26 -27.41
N HIS A 1089 -43.81 12.02 -27.51
CA HIS A 1089 -45.23 11.78 -27.82
C HIS A 1089 -46.17 12.24 -26.70
N PHE A 1090 -45.75 12.21 -25.43
CA PHE A 1090 -46.51 12.82 -24.34
C PHE A 1090 -46.64 14.35 -24.52
N LYS A 1091 -45.58 15.05 -24.93
CA LYS A 1091 -45.64 16.49 -25.21
C LYS A 1091 -46.42 16.83 -26.47
N GLU A 1092 -46.36 15.97 -27.48
CA GLU A 1092 -47.11 16.10 -28.72
C GLU A 1092 -48.62 15.98 -28.46
N THR A 1093 -49.07 14.93 -27.77
CA THR A 1093 -50.48 14.73 -27.39
C THR A 1093 -51.01 15.86 -26.48
N VAL A 1094 -50.21 16.34 -25.52
CA VAL A 1094 -50.57 17.48 -24.67
C VAL A 1094 -50.66 18.80 -25.45
N ARG A 1095 -49.83 19.01 -26.47
CA ARG A 1095 -49.92 20.20 -27.35
C ARG A 1095 -51.13 20.19 -28.27
N VAL A 1096 -51.56 19.00 -28.73
CA VAL A 1096 -52.65 18.85 -29.70
C VAL A 1096 -54.05 18.98 -29.05
N SER A 1097 -54.19 18.77 -27.73
CA SER A 1097 -55.52 18.72 -27.07
C SER A 1097 -55.72 19.63 -25.85
N PRO A 1098 -55.83 20.97 -26.03
CA PRO A 1098 -56.35 21.86 -24.98
C PRO A 1098 -57.88 21.81 -24.80
N LEU A 1099 -58.63 21.27 -25.77
CA LEU A 1099 -60.04 21.65 -25.99
C LEU A 1099 -61.08 20.52 -25.91
N HIS A 1100 -60.68 19.25 -25.74
CA HIS A 1100 -61.63 18.13 -25.58
C HIS A 1100 -61.16 17.13 -24.51
N PHE A 1101 -61.61 17.32 -23.26
CA PHE A 1101 -61.47 16.34 -22.18
C PHE A 1101 -62.82 16.02 -21.53
N LEU A 1102 -63.69 15.32 -22.27
CA LEU A 1102 -65.07 15.04 -21.84
C LEU A 1102 -65.61 13.65 -22.24
N LYS A 1103 -64.80 12.58 -22.13
CA LYS A 1103 -65.22 11.20 -21.79
C LYS A 1103 -64.02 10.26 -21.57
N PRO A 1104 -64.18 9.14 -20.85
CA PRO A 1104 -63.09 8.21 -20.55
C PRO A 1104 -63.06 6.98 -21.49
N CYS A 1105 -61.84 6.48 -21.74
CA CYS A 1105 -61.53 5.09 -22.09
C CYS A 1105 -60.60 4.57 -20.98
N VAL A 1106 -60.77 3.44 -20.28
CA VAL A 1106 -61.56 2.21 -20.49
C VAL A 1106 -61.05 1.37 -21.68
N ASN A 1107 -60.65 0.13 -21.36
CA ASN A 1107 -60.17 -0.94 -22.25
C ASN A 1107 -58.85 -0.67 -23.01
N ILE A 1108 -57.72 -1.04 -22.39
CA ILE A 1108 -56.67 -1.86 -23.03
C ILE A 1108 -56.19 -2.87 -21.98
N ASP A 1109 -56.37 -4.16 -22.26
CA ASP A 1109 -55.62 -5.30 -21.70
C ASP A 1109 -54.61 -5.77 -22.77
#